data_AF-A0AAD7AMW6-F1
#
_entry.id   AF-A0AAD7AMW6-F1
#
_cell.length_a   1.000
_cell.length_b   1.000
_cell.length_c   1.000
_cell.angle_alpha   90.00
_cell.angle_beta   90.00
_cell.angle_gamma   90.00
#
_symmetry.space_group_name_H-M   'P 1'
#
loop_
_entity.id
_entity.type
_entity.pdbx_description
1 polymer ?
#
loop_
_entity_poly.entity_id
_entity_poly.type
_entity_poly.pdbx_seq_one_letter_code
_entity_poly.pdbx_strand_id
1 'polypeptide(L)'
;MESHAGYNALTPESAQKYGGFLWRLIFNLVRQKRKLHGAYDYPLTLEQDAYLADLSQLAKNKRPATKLRPAIHKLLLSLFSHRHAGAPTSPFFTAVICFAVLSAYTEAGNLKVSSSITSQLMMLVYAGRSVAMTEMHEILAWEPNLTVDEAFERVQVWLRDQQQGVMSWLYNTYSFLKVIRSEEHIDQQARWIDTGGQILEFDSTRIQIAKFRSIVMDCFNRYEDLIRKKVFFGRPIPAEFDPSKIVIGDIMDNLHNRAPGYCFLDDPANLFHTWANKYATFLVSDAELAARFTDVRGGKLVFHLDPCLDLMRTLDDANDILVTGIVLGTPVCCRGTEIAREFMRNSANSPIRALQILYGNLTLVSITDKPSHRTLTEKYTPAAPPYRLAQLLILNLALFHPFQVFIANRFMGVDEQRRFHLYLHPRLHRNLSSNDLSKLIGDQTAIRPRVISTSSLRYFPFVRSSQRLCKDTVTPTDTLIKRFFYDVALNHSGKTGAQVYHQANGSFMGISPDHIVGLIKFCGAFQQITGTDLGRPLSTCAIGDDPDADDQALALEHVDDENRGADMSPKIDVLAISRDVSKALLPVLITTLKDEIKNSVIMQTRIHFPALRPIYEQHELRPVTDVSIPSSRLADFRRFVGDGANFKAKEQAVLFDAMATNEHNILAVIRCGLGKTEVAIAAATLYGGGKFTLFVVPVSGLVNDFCFRLHKRGVTHSRWRADGAFNENVAIIWAPVENLDFEPFHEWRAVVFDEVHRLLTDIAFRPVFWLFASLTKYGVPICALTGNLPPHELEYFVQLSGIPQWKTIRTPYGRPNIRYEVMVDHVKNKQWEAPEDRILIFTQTRADASQLAPLIGGGAYLAPKLKILAEFHAGDIRALAATSVLASGFDFPSIRHTFLMGFPHNGYDALQMFDRGSRDGKLALCTLMLLKNERVPHLSEDHATDLDMGREMMPIKNEVRTKSR
;
A
#
# COMPACT_ATOMS: atom_id res chain seq x y z
N MET A 1 -23.96 -3.51 4.78
CA MET A 1 -23.77 -2.70 3.56
C MET A 1 -23.38 -1.24 3.87
N GLU A 2 -22.69 -0.93 4.98
CA GLU A 2 -22.20 0.44 5.28
C GLU A 2 -20.75 0.45 5.84
N SER A 3 -19.82 -0.27 5.21
CA SER A 3 -18.40 -0.24 5.61
C SER A 3 -17.43 0.29 4.56
N HIS A 4 -17.92 0.78 3.41
CA HIS A 4 -17.09 1.36 2.35
C HIS A 4 -17.20 2.90 2.23
N ALA A 5 -17.96 3.59 3.08
CA ALA A 5 -18.18 5.03 2.98
C ALA A 5 -17.01 5.92 3.49
N GLY A 6 -15.88 5.33 3.90
CA GLY A 6 -14.84 6.04 4.67
C GLY A 6 -13.68 6.66 3.88
N TYR A 7 -13.56 6.44 2.57
CA TYR A 7 -12.42 6.94 1.79
C TYR A 7 -12.88 7.79 0.59
N ASN A 8 -12.48 9.06 0.60
CA ASN A 8 -12.78 10.15 -0.35
C ASN A 8 -14.13 10.89 -0.19
N ALA A 9 -14.77 10.87 0.98
CA ALA A 9 -15.87 11.81 1.23
C ALA A 9 -15.33 13.25 1.43
N LEU A 10 -15.75 14.17 0.57
CA LEU A 10 -15.48 15.61 0.70
C LEU A 10 -16.23 16.13 1.94
N THR A 11 -15.54 16.40 3.04
CA THR A 11 -16.19 16.97 4.25
C THR A 11 -16.69 18.39 3.97
N PRO A 12 -17.72 18.89 4.70
CA PRO A 12 -18.19 20.27 4.55
C PRO A 12 -17.06 21.32 4.66
N GLU A 13 -16.07 21.09 5.53
CA GLU A 13 -14.91 21.96 5.70
C GLU A 13 -13.97 21.90 4.50
N SER A 14 -13.76 20.71 3.93
CA SER A 14 -12.97 20.52 2.70
C SER A 14 -13.65 21.22 1.52
N ALA A 15 -14.98 21.13 1.42
CA ALA A 15 -15.77 21.81 0.40
C ALA A 15 -15.67 23.34 0.53
N GLN A 16 -15.76 23.88 1.76
CA GLN A 16 -15.61 25.31 2.01
C GLN A 16 -14.21 25.81 1.64
N LYS A 17 -13.16 25.05 2.03
CA LYS A 17 -11.77 25.38 1.71
C LYS A 17 -11.52 25.38 0.19
N TYR A 18 -11.96 24.33 -0.51
CA TYR A 18 -11.73 24.18 -1.94
C TYR A 18 -12.55 25.20 -2.73
N GLY A 19 -13.81 25.40 -2.34
CA GLY A 19 -14.69 26.43 -2.90
C GLY A 19 -14.14 27.84 -2.71
N GLY A 20 -13.55 28.15 -1.55
CA GLY A 20 -12.89 29.42 -1.29
C GLY A 20 -11.67 29.67 -2.19
N PHE A 21 -10.88 28.63 -2.49
CA PHE A 21 -9.76 28.75 -3.42
C PHE A 21 -10.20 28.90 -4.88
N LEU A 22 -11.23 28.15 -5.28
CA LEU A 22 -11.85 28.26 -6.60
C LEU A 22 -12.50 29.64 -6.82
N TRP A 23 -13.11 30.21 -5.78
CA TRP A 23 -13.67 31.55 -5.82
C TRP A 23 -12.61 32.61 -6.13
N ARG A 24 -11.37 32.46 -5.63
CA ARG A 24 -10.27 33.38 -5.95
C ARG A 24 -9.93 33.39 -7.44
N LEU A 25 -10.00 32.24 -8.12
CA LEU A 25 -9.83 32.18 -9.58
C LEU A 25 -10.94 32.98 -10.28
N ILE A 26 -12.21 32.68 -9.99
CA ILE A 26 -13.36 33.37 -10.59
C ILE A 26 -13.31 34.88 -10.32
N PHE A 27 -12.98 35.28 -9.09
CA PHE A 27 -12.88 36.68 -8.69
C PHE A 27 -11.83 37.45 -9.49
N ASN A 28 -10.65 36.86 -9.72
CA ASN A 28 -9.61 37.49 -10.54
C ASN A 28 -10.04 37.67 -12.00
N LEU A 29 -10.73 36.68 -12.58
CA LEU A 29 -11.30 36.80 -13.93
C LEU A 29 -12.35 37.91 -14.01
N VAL A 30 -13.26 37.98 -13.04
CA VAL A 30 -14.28 39.04 -12.99
C VAL A 30 -13.65 40.43 -12.84
N ARG A 31 -12.55 40.55 -12.07
CA ARG A 31 -11.80 41.81 -11.95
C ARG A 31 -11.22 42.26 -13.29
N GLN A 32 -10.57 41.36 -14.03
CA GLN A 32 -10.05 41.64 -15.37
C GLN A 32 -11.18 42.10 -16.30
N LYS A 33 -12.31 41.37 -16.33
CA LYS A 33 -13.46 41.73 -17.18
C LYS A 33 -14.04 43.10 -16.87
N ARG A 34 -14.04 43.48 -15.59
CA ARG A 34 -14.53 44.79 -15.12
C ARG A 34 -13.47 45.89 -15.20
N LYS A 35 -12.26 45.60 -15.69
CA LYS A 35 -11.12 46.52 -15.72
C LYS A 35 -10.80 47.12 -14.34
N LEU A 36 -11.07 46.35 -13.28
CA LEU A 36 -10.79 46.73 -11.90
C LEU A 36 -9.33 46.38 -11.59
N HIS A 37 -8.40 47.23 -12.06
CA HIS A 37 -6.94 47.20 -11.89
C HIS A 37 -6.35 45.86 -11.39
N GLY A 38 -5.79 45.08 -12.31
CA GLY A 38 -4.97 43.89 -12.03
C GLY A 38 -3.64 44.00 -12.77
N ALA A 39 -2.57 43.47 -12.17
CA ALA A 39 -1.22 43.51 -12.75
C ALA A 39 -0.99 42.43 -13.84
N TYR A 40 -1.95 41.53 -14.06
CA TYR A 40 -1.81 40.38 -14.95
C TYR A 40 -3.13 40.09 -15.67
N ASP A 41 -3.06 39.96 -16.99
CA ASP A 41 -4.19 39.58 -17.85
C ASP A 41 -4.19 38.07 -18.10
N TYR A 42 -5.24 37.40 -17.65
CA TYR A 42 -5.42 35.96 -17.87
C TYR A 42 -5.82 35.68 -19.33
N PRO A 43 -5.25 34.64 -19.95
CA PRO A 43 -5.66 34.21 -21.28
C PRO A 43 -7.05 33.57 -21.23
N LEU A 44 -7.96 34.10 -22.05
CA LEU A 44 -9.34 33.64 -22.18
C LEU A 44 -9.70 33.46 -23.65
N THR A 45 -10.44 32.41 -23.98
CA THR A 45 -11.07 32.27 -25.30
C THR A 45 -12.25 33.25 -25.44
N LEU A 46 -12.68 33.51 -26.68
CA LEU A 46 -13.87 34.34 -26.93
C LEU A 46 -15.11 33.80 -26.20
N GLU A 47 -15.24 32.48 -26.14
CA GLU A 47 -16.32 31.79 -25.43
C GLU A 47 -16.22 32.00 -23.91
N GLN A 48 -15.04 31.81 -23.33
CA GLN A 48 -14.80 32.04 -21.89
C GLN A 48 -15.06 33.50 -21.50
N ASP A 49 -14.69 34.45 -22.35
CA ASP A 49 -14.94 35.88 -22.14
C ASP A 49 -16.43 36.23 -22.20
N ALA A 50 -17.21 35.55 -23.06
CA ALA A 50 -18.66 35.67 -23.11
C ALA A 50 -19.34 35.12 -21.85
N TYR A 51 -18.98 33.90 -21.41
CA TYR A 51 -19.51 33.33 -20.16
C TYR A 51 -19.18 34.17 -18.93
N LEU A 52 -17.99 34.78 -18.92
CA LEU A 52 -17.57 35.69 -17.86
C LEU A 52 -18.35 37.00 -17.87
N ALA A 53 -18.71 37.53 -19.05
CA ALA A 53 -19.58 38.70 -19.20
C ALA A 53 -20.96 38.44 -18.61
N ASP A 54 -21.57 37.30 -18.95
CA ASP A 54 -22.88 36.87 -18.45
C ASP A 54 -22.86 36.72 -16.92
N LEU A 55 -21.85 36.04 -16.37
CA LEU A 55 -21.68 35.89 -14.93
C LEU A 55 -21.52 37.24 -14.23
N SER A 56 -20.74 38.16 -14.81
CA SER A 56 -20.52 39.51 -14.28
C SER A 56 -21.80 40.34 -14.27
N GLN A 57 -22.64 40.22 -15.29
CA GLN A 57 -23.94 40.91 -15.38
C GLN A 57 -24.95 40.33 -14.39
N LEU A 58 -25.03 39.00 -14.27
CA LEU A 58 -25.89 38.32 -13.29
C LEU A 58 -25.54 38.71 -11.85
N ALA A 59 -24.24 38.82 -11.55
CA ALA A 59 -23.76 39.25 -10.23
C ALA A 59 -24.10 40.72 -9.91
N LYS A 60 -24.11 41.63 -10.91
CA LYS A 60 -24.53 43.04 -10.71
C LYS A 60 -26.00 43.17 -10.37
N ASN A 61 -26.85 42.34 -10.96
CA ASN A 61 -28.31 42.46 -10.87
C ASN A 61 -28.92 41.81 -9.61
N LYS A 62 -28.11 41.39 -8.62
CA LYS A 62 -28.54 40.71 -7.37
C LYS A 62 -29.60 39.61 -7.59
N ARG A 63 -29.49 38.84 -8.68
CA ARG A 63 -30.47 37.81 -9.06
C ARG A 63 -30.38 36.57 -8.13
N PRO A 64 -31.46 35.78 -7.99
CA PRO A 64 -31.49 34.61 -7.11
C PRO A 64 -30.44 33.55 -7.48
N ALA A 65 -29.95 32.83 -6.47
CA ALA A 65 -28.90 31.80 -6.57
C ALA A 65 -29.15 30.74 -7.67
N THR A 66 -30.42 30.50 -8.01
CA THR A 66 -30.86 29.55 -9.05
C THR A 66 -30.34 29.87 -10.45
N LYS A 67 -30.07 31.14 -10.77
CA LYS A 67 -29.49 31.55 -12.07
C LYS A 67 -27.96 31.67 -12.06
N LEU A 68 -27.35 31.73 -10.88
CA LEU A 68 -25.90 31.86 -10.72
C LEU A 68 -25.18 30.52 -10.87
N ARG A 69 -25.73 29.45 -10.31
CA ARG A 69 -25.12 28.11 -10.35
C ARG A 69 -24.86 27.60 -11.79
N PRO A 70 -25.81 27.67 -12.74
CA PRO A 70 -25.55 27.24 -14.12
C PRO A 70 -24.53 28.13 -14.85
N ALA A 71 -24.52 29.44 -14.59
CA ALA A 71 -23.54 30.35 -15.18
C ALA A 71 -22.11 30.08 -14.68
N ILE A 72 -21.97 29.78 -13.39
CA ILE A 72 -20.69 29.37 -12.78
C ILE A 72 -20.24 28.02 -13.37
N HIS A 73 -21.14 27.04 -13.48
CA HIS A 73 -20.83 25.72 -14.03
C HIS A 73 -20.33 25.82 -15.48
N LYS A 74 -21.05 26.55 -16.36
CA LYS A 74 -20.63 26.78 -17.76
C LYS A 74 -19.24 27.39 -17.87
N LEU A 75 -18.97 28.44 -17.10
CA LEU A 75 -17.65 29.07 -17.07
C LEU A 75 -16.58 28.07 -16.62
N LEU A 76 -16.80 27.37 -15.50
CA LEU A 76 -15.83 26.42 -14.96
C LEU A 76 -15.60 25.21 -15.89
N LEU A 77 -16.66 24.68 -16.49
CA LEU A 77 -16.57 23.61 -17.48
C LEU A 77 -15.67 24.04 -18.64
N SER A 78 -15.90 25.22 -19.22
CA SER A 78 -15.08 25.77 -20.31
C SER A 78 -13.62 26.03 -19.92
N LEU A 79 -13.35 26.32 -18.64
CA LEU A 79 -12.00 26.56 -18.14
C LEU A 79 -11.24 25.24 -17.91
N PHE A 80 -11.87 24.24 -17.30
CA PHE A 80 -11.24 22.95 -16.98
C PHE A 80 -11.20 21.98 -18.17
N SER A 81 -12.11 22.12 -19.14
CA SER A 81 -12.11 21.32 -20.37
C SER A 81 -11.23 21.89 -21.49
N HIS A 82 -10.68 23.11 -21.30
CA HIS A 82 -9.86 23.80 -22.30
C HIS A 82 -8.65 22.95 -22.72
N ARG A 83 -8.50 22.79 -24.04
CA ARG A 83 -7.36 22.12 -24.69
C ARG A 83 -6.62 23.10 -25.59
N HIS A 84 -5.30 22.99 -25.61
CA HIS A 84 -4.49 23.72 -26.57
C HIS A 84 -4.57 23.06 -27.95
N ALA A 85 -4.77 23.85 -29.02
CA ALA A 85 -4.71 23.37 -30.40
C ALA A 85 -3.31 23.65 -30.98
N GLY A 86 -2.58 22.60 -31.36
CA GLY A 86 -1.20 22.70 -31.89
C GLY A 86 -0.12 22.68 -30.82
N ALA A 87 1.15 22.83 -31.22
CA ALA A 87 2.29 22.86 -30.30
C ALA A 87 2.23 24.13 -29.42
N PRO A 88 2.25 24.02 -28.07
CA PRO A 88 2.13 25.17 -27.20
C PRO A 88 3.33 26.12 -27.37
N THR A 89 3.05 27.39 -27.66
CA THR A 89 4.06 28.47 -27.67
C THR A 89 4.43 28.90 -26.24
N SER A 90 3.59 28.59 -25.26
CA SER A 90 3.80 28.86 -23.84
C SER A 90 3.16 27.78 -22.96
N PRO A 91 3.79 27.38 -21.84
CA PRO A 91 3.18 26.47 -20.87
C PRO A 91 2.00 27.12 -20.11
N PHE A 92 1.80 28.44 -20.22
CA PHE A 92 0.77 29.21 -19.51
C PHE A 92 -0.41 29.59 -20.42
N PHE A 93 -1.02 28.59 -21.08
CA PHE A 93 -2.00 28.80 -22.15
C PHE A 93 -3.46 28.97 -21.68
N THR A 94 -3.73 28.83 -20.38
CA THR A 94 -5.09 28.90 -19.83
C THR A 94 -5.11 29.60 -18.48
N ALA A 95 -6.20 30.31 -18.19
CA ALA A 95 -6.40 31.04 -16.95
C ALA A 95 -6.19 30.19 -15.69
N VAL A 96 -6.57 28.91 -15.69
CA VAL A 96 -6.41 28.01 -14.53
C VAL A 96 -4.93 27.78 -14.22
N ILE A 97 -4.11 27.56 -15.24
CA ILE A 97 -2.66 27.35 -15.10
C ILE A 97 -1.99 28.64 -14.62
N CYS A 98 -2.30 29.78 -15.26
CA CYS A 98 -1.76 31.08 -14.83
C CYS A 98 -2.12 31.38 -13.37
N PHE A 99 -3.36 31.09 -12.96
CA PHE A 99 -3.79 31.28 -11.58
C PHE A 99 -3.05 30.35 -10.61
N ALA A 100 -2.83 29.09 -10.97
CA ALA A 100 -2.08 28.13 -10.15
C ALA A 100 -0.64 28.61 -9.93
N VAL A 101 0.02 29.12 -10.98
CA VAL A 101 1.39 29.63 -10.93
C VAL A 101 1.47 30.91 -10.10
N LEU A 102 0.59 31.89 -10.34
CA LEU A 102 0.57 33.13 -9.55
C LEU A 102 0.25 32.86 -8.07
N SER A 103 -0.60 31.87 -7.79
CA SER A 103 -0.93 31.47 -6.42
C SER A 103 0.23 30.78 -5.69
N ALA A 104 1.26 30.34 -6.40
CA ALA A 104 2.44 29.69 -5.84
C ALA A 104 3.43 30.69 -5.20
N TYR A 105 3.24 31.99 -5.40
CA TYR A 105 4.08 33.03 -4.82
C TYR A 105 3.49 33.58 -3.49
N THR A 106 4.37 34.06 -2.62
CA THR A 106 4.03 34.83 -1.42
C THR A 106 3.81 36.30 -1.78
N GLU A 107 3.27 37.09 -0.85
CA GLU A 107 3.10 38.54 -1.03
C GLU A 107 4.43 39.28 -1.25
N ALA A 108 5.53 38.73 -0.73
CA ALA A 108 6.88 39.24 -0.94
C ALA A 108 7.50 38.84 -2.29
N GLY A 109 6.79 38.10 -3.15
CA GLY A 109 7.28 37.64 -4.45
C GLY A 109 8.18 36.41 -4.40
N ASN A 110 8.30 35.75 -3.24
CA ASN A 110 9.05 34.50 -3.10
C ASN A 110 8.18 33.29 -3.47
N LEU A 111 8.79 32.27 -4.07
CA LEU A 111 8.10 31.01 -4.33
C LEU A 111 7.79 30.31 -2.99
N LYS A 112 6.57 29.80 -2.82
CA LYS A 112 6.20 28.99 -1.65
C LYS A 112 6.93 27.66 -1.66
N VAL A 113 7.06 27.05 -0.50
CA VAL A 113 7.50 25.65 -0.39
C VAL A 113 6.55 24.71 -1.16
N SER A 114 7.11 23.69 -1.80
CA SER A 114 6.45 22.66 -2.60
C SER A 114 5.34 21.96 -1.83
N SER A 115 5.49 21.75 -0.52
CA SER A 115 4.40 21.25 0.33
C SER A 115 3.15 22.15 0.36
N SER A 116 3.32 23.46 0.25
CA SER A 116 2.23 24.44 0.17
C SER A 116 1.64 24.48 -1.24
N ILE A 117 2.48 24.50 -2.28
CA ILE A 117 2.04 24.54 -3.68
C ILE A 117 1.26 23.27 -4.05
N THR A 118 1.74 22.08 -3.65
CA THR A 118 1.05 20.80 -3.89
C THR A 118 -0.34 20.77 -3.26
N SER A 119 -0.51 21.36 -2.08
CA SER A 119 -1.83 21.52 -1.43
C SER A 119 -2.77 22.38 -2.27
N GLN A 120 -2.27 23.47 -2.86
CA GLN A 120 -3.05 24.36 -3.74
C GLN A 120 -3.47 23.69 -5.05
N LEU A 121 -2.56 22.94 -5.69
CA LEU A 121 -2.88 22.21 -6.92
C LEU A 121 -3.98 21.17 -6.69
N MET A 122 -3.96 20.46 -5.56
CA MET A 122 -5.00 19.49 -5.24
C MET A 122 -6.38 20.13 -5.10
N MET A 123 -6.48 21.36 -4.58
CA MET A 123 -7.76 22.07 -4.52
C MET A 123 -8.35 22.31 -5.92
N LEU A 124 -7.51 22.62 -6.91
CA LEU A 124 -7.93 22.77 -8.31
C LEU A 124 -8.29 21.44 -8.96
N VAL A 125 -7.55 20.37 -8.66
CA VAL A 125 -7.86 19.01 -9.13
C VAL A 125 -9.24 18.55 -8.63
N TYR A 126 -9.53 18.75 -7.34
CA TYR A 126 -10.85 18.41 -6.79
C TYR A 126 -11.95 19.30 -7.37
N ALA A 127 -11.68 20.59 -7.60
CA ALA A 127 -12.62 21.47 -8.29
C ALA A 127 -12.96 20.97 -9.70
N GLY A 128 -11.96 20.58 -10.50
CA GLY A 128 -12.16 20.03 -11.84
C GLY A 128 -12.97 18.72 -11.84
N ARG A 129 -12.72 17.84 -10.87
CA ARG A 129 -13.53 16.61 -10.67
C ARG A 129 -14.98 16.93 -10.31
N SER A 130 -15.21 17.89 -9.43
CA SER A 130 -16.57 18.32 -9.05
C SER A 130 -17.32 18.93 -10.24
N VAL A 131 -16.65 19.68 -11.11
CA VAL A 131 -17.23 20.21 -12.36
C VAL A 131 -17.63 19.07 -13.28
N ALA A 132 -16.77 18.08 -13.51
CA ALA A 132 -17.10 16.92 -14.34
C ALA A 132 -18.26 16.08 -13.76
N MET A 133 -18.30 15.90 -12.44
CA MET A 133 -19.42 15.21 -11.77
C MET A 133 -20.74 15.97 -11.90
N THR A 134 -20.68 17.31 -11.84
CA THR A 134 -21.86 18.16 -12.07
C THR A 134 -22.34 18.02 -13.52
N GLU A 135 -21.41 17.98 -14.48
CA GLU A 135 -21.73 17.77 -15.89
C GLU A 135 -22.36 16.39 -16.16
N MET A 136 -21.84 15.32 -15.53
CA MET A 136 -22.46 14.00 -15.60
C MET A 136 -23.90 14.01 -15.08
N HIS A 137 -24.17 14.76 -14.02
CA HIS A 137 -25.52 14.91 -13.49
C HIS A 137 -26.44 15.65 -14.47
N GLU A 138 -25.94 16.69 -15.16
CA GLU A 138 -26.69 17.39 -16.20
C GLU A 138 -26.96 16.49 -17.42
N ILE A 139 -26.00 15.67 -17.85
CA ILE A 139 -26.16 14.67 -18.92
C ILE A 139 -27.25 13.66 -18.56
N LEU A 140 -27.19 13.06 -17.36
CA LEU A 140 -28.17 12.07 -16.92
C LEU A 140 -29.57 12.67 -16.73
N ALA A 141 -29.67 13.95 -16.37
CA ALA A 141 -30.95 14.64 -16.28
C ALA A 141 -31.57 14.88 -17.67
N TRP A 142 -30.75 15.09 -18.71
CA TRP A 142 -31.21 15.33 -20.08
C TRP A 142 -31.43 14.03 -20.87
N GLU A 143 -30.65 12.99 -20.60
CA GLU A 143 -30.74 11.64 -21.17
C GLU A 143 -30.87 10.57 -20.06
N PRO A 144 -32.07 10.35 -19.49
CA PRO A 144 -32.27 9.44 -18.35
C PRO A 144 -31.99 7.95 -18.65
N ASN A 145 -31.90 7.59 -19.93
CA ASN A 145 -31.65 6.23 -20.38
C ASN A 145 -30.15 5.86 -20.38
N LEU A 146 -29.26 6.82 -20.17
CA LEU A 146 -27.83 6.56 -20.05
C LEU A 146 -27.48 6.01 -18.67
N THR A 147 -26.52 5.10 -18.65
CA THR A 147 -25.86 4.65 -17.43
C THR A 147 -24.86 5.68 -16.92
N VAL A 148 -24.50 5.58 -15.63
CA VAL A 148 -23.46 6.43 -15.02
C VAL A 148 -22.11 6.27 -15.74
N ASP A 149 -21.80 5.06 -16.21
CA ASP A 149 -20.58 4.76 -16.94
C ASP A 149 -20.54 5.45 -18.31
N GLU A 150 -21.67 5.45 -19.04
CA GLU A 150 -21.78 6.14 -20.32
C GLU A 150 -21.70 7.67 -20.17
N ALA A 151 -22.26 8.23 -19.09
CA ALA A 151 -22.09 9.64 -18.76
C ALA A 151 -20.63 9.96 -18.39
N PHE A 152 -19.95 9.08 -17.66
CA PHE A 152 -18.53 9.22 -17.32
C PHE A 152 -17.63 9.18 -18.56
N GLU A 153 -17.92 8.29 -19.52
CA GLU A 153 -17.20 8.16 -20.79
C GLU A 153 -17.18 9.48 -21.58
N ARG A 154 -18.22 10.31 -21.47
CA ARG A 154 -18.30 11.63 -22.12
C ARG A 154 -17.40 12.69 -21.46
N VAL A 155 -17.20 12.65 -20.13
CA VAL A 155 -16.45 13.68 -19.39
C VAL A 155 -15.00 13.28 -19.06
N GLN A 156 -14.68 11.99 -19.03
CA GLN A 156 -13.37 11.48 -18.63
C GLN A 156 -12.21 12.00 -19.46
N VAL A 157 -12.49 12.40 -20.70
CA VAL A 157 -11.51 12.93 -21.65
C VAL A 157 -10.90 14.25 -21.15
N TRP A 158 -11.53 14.95 -20.20
CA TRP A 158 -10.98 16.14 -19.54
C TRP A 158 -10.27 15.82 -18.21
N LEU A 159 -10.41 14.59 -17.69
CA LEU A 159 -9.90 14.17 -16.38
C LEU A 159 -8.67 13.26 -16.45
N ARG A 160 -8.35 12.71 -17.63
CA ARG A 160 -7.21 11.80 -17.84
C ARG A 160 -5.92 12.56 -18.14
N ASP A 161 -4.79 11.98 -17.72
CA ASP A 161 -3.45 12.54 -17.91
C ASP A 161 -2.91 12.42 -19.36
N GLN A 162 -3.65 11.77 -20.25
CA GLN A 162 -3.23 11.47 -21.62
C GLN A 162 -3.58 12.58 -22.65
N GLN A 163 -3.78 13.82 -22.22
CA GLN A 163 -4.28 14.92 -23.06
C GLN A 163 -3.57 16.26 -22.76
N GLN A 164 -3.41 17.13 -23.77
CA GLN A 164 -2.93 18.52 -23.56
C GLN A 164 -4.03 19.43 -23.00
N GLY A 165 -4.44 19.16 -21.76
CA GLY A 165 -5.51 19.88 -21.06
C GLY A 165 -5.13 20.27 -19.63
N VAL A 166 -5.98 21.07 -19.00
CA VAL A 166 -5.75 21.67 -17.67
C VAL A 166 -5.46 20.63 -16.59
N MET A 167 -6.24 19.54 -16.55
CA MET A 167 -6.10 18.50 -15.52
C MET A 167 -4.79 17.74 -15.65
N SER A 168 -4.34 17.41 -16.86
CA SER A 168 -3.05 16.77 -17.09
C SER A 168 -1.89 17.67 -16.63
N TRP A 169 -1.94 18.98 -16.90
CA TRP A 169 -0.93 19.91 -16.37
C TRP A 169 -0.89 19.90 -14.84
N LEU A 170 -2.06 19.95 -14.18
CA LEU A 170 -2.14 19.91 -12.71
C LEU A 170 -1.55 18.61 -12.15
N TYR A 171 -1.83 17.45 -12.74
CA TYR A 171 -1.28 16.16 -12.30
C TYR A 171 0.23 16.08 -12.50
N ASN A 172 0.74 16.55 -13.64
CA ASN A 172 2.17 16.53 -13.96
C ASN A 172 2.96 17.48 -13.05
N THR A 173 2.48 18.71 -12.87
CA THR A 173 3.13 19.68 -11.97
C THR A 173 3.08 19.22 -10.51
N TYR A 174 1.97 18.63 -10.07
CA TYR A 174 1.88 18.04 -8.73
C TYR A 174 2.90 16.91 -8.53
N SER A 175 3.06 16.05 -9.54
CA SER A 175 4.00 14.94 -9.51
C SER A 175 5.45 15.42 -9.41
N PHE A 176 5.80 16.49 -10.12
CA PHE A 176 7.13 17.11 -10.04
C PHE A 176 7.40 17.75 -8.68
N LEU A 177 6.47 18.58 -8.17
CA LEU A 177 6.62 19.25 -6.87
C LEU A 177 6.65 18.26 -5.69
N LYS A 178 6.04 17.07 -5.85
CA LYS A 178 6.12 16.00 -4.87
C LYS A 178 7.54 15.46 -4.71
N VAL A 179 8.36 15.47 -5.77
CA VAL A 179 9.78 15.09 -5.72
C VAL A 179 10.61 16.17 -5.02
N ILE A 180 10.38 17.45 -5.37
CA ILE A 180 11.07 18.57 -4.69
C ILE A 180 10.75 18.54 -3.19
N ARG A 181 9.48 18.29 -2.83
CA ARG A 181 9.05 18.17 -1.44
C ARG A 181 9.80 17.09 -0.64
N SER A 182 10.27 16.00 -1.26
CA SER A 182 11.05 14.98 -0.52
C SER A 182 12.46 15.44 -0.14
N GLU A 183 12.98 16.48 -0.81
CA GLU A 183 14.28 17.09 -0.55
C GLU A 183 14.16 18.42 0.20
N GLU A 184 12.94 18.90 0.46
CA GLU A 184 12.71 20.08 1.29
C GLU A 184 13.15 19.81 2.73
N HIS A 185 14.26 20.42 3.11
CA HIS A 185 14.60 20.60 4.52
C HIS A 185 13.53 21.49 5.16
N ILE A 186 12.63 20.87 5.90
CA ILE A 186 11.78 21.60 6.84
C ILE A 186 12.73 22.11 7.92
N ASP A 187 12.87 23.44 8.05
CA ASP A 187 13.62 24.04 9.16
C ASP A 187 13.21 23.39 10.49
N GLN A 188 14.19 23.11 11.35
CA GLN A 188 13.94 22.51 12.65
C GLN A 188 13.02 23.42 13.46
N GLN A 189 11.72 23.13 13.42
CA GLN A 189 10.69 23.85 14.20
C GLN A 189 10.92 23.67 15.71
N ALA A 190 11.68 22.66 16.13
CA ALA A 190 11.97 22.30 17.51
C ALA A 190 13.48 22.01 17.68
N ARG A 191 14.13 22.65 18.66
CA ARG A 191 15.54 22.44 19.01
C ARG A 191 15.74 22.48 20.53
N TRP A 192 16.51 21.54 21.06
CA TRP A 192 16.99 21.62 22.44
C TRP A 192 18.11 22.65 22.57
N ILE A 193 17.99 23.56 23.52
CA ILE A 193 18.99 24.60 23.75
C ILE A 193 19.97 24.23 24.87
N ASP A 194 19.67 23.20 25.65
CA ASP A 194 20.52 22.69 26.72
C ASP A 194 20.86 21.21 26.52
N THR A 195 22.00 20.79 27.07
CA THR A 195 22.49 19.40 27.02
C THR A 195 21.70 18.47 27.95
N GLY A 196 21.08 19.01 29.01
CA GLY A 196 20.29 18.27 29.98
C GLY A 196 18.82 18.05 29.59
N GLY A 197 18.39 18.55 28.42
CA GLY A 197 17.04 18.31 27.90
C GLY A 197 15.92 18.96 28.69
N GLN A 198 16.18 20.08 29.36
CA GLN A 198 15.22 20.80 30.19
C GLN A 198 14.51 21.92 29.43
N ILE A 199 15.08 22.42 28.33
CA ILE A 199 14.54 23.54 27.57
C ILE A 199 14.50 23.24 26.08
N LEU A 200 13.29 23.20 25.52
CA LEU A 200 13.02 23.07 24.10
C LEU A 200 12.65 24.44 23.51
N GLU A 201 13.36 24.90 22.49
CA GLU A 201 12.95 26.01 21.65
C GLU A 201 12.06 25.49 20.50
N PHE A 202 10.83 26.00 20.40
CA PHE A 202 9.85 25.65 19.38
C PHE A 202 9.30 26.92 18.70
N ASP A 203 9.48 27.07 17.38
CA ASP A 203 9.12 28.30 16.63
C ASP A 203 9.54 29.59 17.38
N SER A 204 10.81 29.65 17.81
CA SER A 204 11.41 30.74 18.61
C SER A 204 10.82 30.95 20.02
N THR A 205 10.00 30.03 20.53
CA THR A 205 9.47 30.03 21.90
C THR A 205 10.19 28.99 22.77
N ARG A 206 10.66 29.38 23.96
CA ARG A 206 11.32 28.45 24.89
C ARG A 206 10.32 27.77 25.83
N ILE A 207 10.28 26.44 25.81
CA ILE A 207 9.42 25.56 26.59
C ILE A 207 10.27 24.82 27.61
N GLN A 208 9.97 24.98 28.90
CA GLN A 208 10.61 24.21 29.97
C GLN A 208 9.88 22.87 30.17
N ILE A 209 10.61 21.77 30.21
CA ILE A 209 10.03 20.42 30.33
C ILE A 209 9.32 20.18 31.65
N ALA A 210 9.80 20.78 32.75
CA ALA A 210 9.09 20.78 34.03
C ALA A 210 7.64 21.30 33.93
N LYS A 211 7.36 22.18 32.95
CA LYS A 211 6.00 22.70 32.71
C LYS A 211 5.13 21.69 31.95
N PHE A 212 5.70 20.73 31.24
CA PHE A 212 4.95 19.67 30.55
C PHE A 212 4.24 18.74 31.53
N ARG A 213 4.93 18.28 32.59
CA ARG A 213 4.34 17.55 33.73
C ARG A 213 3.05 18.19 34.21
N SER A 214 3.09 19.51 34.40
CA SER A 214 1.97 20.25 34.94
C SER A 214 0.75 20.34 34.01
N ILE A 215 0.92 20.11 32.70
CA ILE A 215 -0.18 20.03 31.72
C ILE A 215 -0.92 18.70 31.86
N VAL A 216 -0.18 17.59 32.00
CA VAL A 216 -0.76 16.25 32.21
C VAL A 216 -1.39 16.14 33.60
N MET A 217 -0.75 16.70 34.62
CA MET A 217 -1.32 16.79 35.97
C MET A 217 -2.61 17.61 36.02
N ASP A 218 -2.72 18.66 35.19
CA ASP A 218 -3.97 19.42 35.08
C ASP A 218 -5.11 18.55 34.50
N CYS A 219 -4.84 17.70 33.51
CA CYS A 219 -5.83 16.73 33.04
C CYS A 219 -6.27 15.80 34.17
N PHE A 220 -5.32 15.27 34.95
CA PHE A 220 -5.62 14.40 36.10
C PHE A 220 -6.52 15.13 37.13
N ASN A 221 -6.11 16.31 37.57
CA ASN A 221 -6.85 17.09 38.56
C ASN A 221 -8.25 17.48 38.06
N ARG A 222 -8.37 17.89 36.80
CA ARG A 222 -9.67 18.24 36.19
C ARG A 222 -10.59 17.03 36.07
N TYR A 223 -10.04 15.86 35.75
CA TYR A 223 -10.80 14.62 35.72
C TYR A 223 -11.32 14.28 37.12
N GLU A 224 -10.45 14.24 38.13
CA GLU A 224 -10.88 13.95 39.52
C GLU A 224 -11.91 14.96 40.03
N ASP A 225 -11.72 16.25 39.75
CA ASP A 225 -12.68 17.29 40.11
C ASP A 225 -14.03 17.10 39.42
N LEU A 226 -14.03 16.77 38.13
CA LEU A 226 -15.24 16.53 37.36
C LEU A 226 -15.97 15.27 37.85
N ILE A 227 -15.24 14.18 38.10
CA ILE A 227 -15.81 12.95 38.65
C ILE A 227 -16.41 13.22 40.03
N ARG A 228 -15.67 13.87 40.94
CA ARG A 228 -16.15 14.18 42.29
C ARG A 228 -17.38 15.09 42.27
N LYS A 229 -17.33 16.19 41.52
CA LYS A 229 -18.37 17.24 41.57
C LYS A 229 -19.59 16.92 40.72
N LYS A 230 -19.40 16.32 39.54
CA LYS A 230 -20.48 16.18 38.54
C LYS A 230 -20.94 14.74 38.29
N VAL A 231 -20.07 13.73 38.52
CA VAL A 231 -20.43 12.31 38.34
C VAL A 231 -20.88 11.68 39.66
N PHE A 232 -20.21 12.01 40.77
CA PHE A 232 -20.64 11.63 42.13
C PHE A 232 -21.41 12.73 42.86
N PHE A 233 -21.69 13.86 42.20
CA PHE A 233 -22.52 14.95 42.75
C PHE A 233 -22.04 15.49 44.11
N GLY A 234 -20.73 15.48 44.36
CA GLY A 234 -20.13 15.88 45.63
C GLY A 234 -20.29 14.87 46.76
N ARG A 235 -20.93 13.72 46.52
CA ARG A 235 -21.06 12.63 47.50
C ARG A 235 -19.73 11.89 47.65
N PRO A 236 -19.48 11.24 48.81
CA PRO A 236 -18.30 10.41 48.99
C PRO A 236 -18.23 9.30 47.93
N ILE A 237 -17.08 9.17 47.28
CA ILE A 237 -16.83 8.09 46.33
C ILE A 237 -16.65 6.80 47.14
N PRO A 238 -17.43 5.74 46.87
CA PRO A 238 -17.24 4.44 47.52
C PRO A 238 -15.80 3.96 47.43
N ALA A 239 -15.25 3.44 48.53
CA ALA A 239 -13.84 3.04 48.60
C ALA A 239 -13.47 1.96 47.57
N GLU A 240 -14.43 1.17 47.11
CA GLU A 240 -14.27 0.18 46.05
C GLU A 240 -14.07 0.77 44.64
N PHE A 241 -14.37 2.05 44.44
CA PHE A 241 -14.14 2.77 43.18
C PHE A 241 -12.83 3.57 43.17
N ASP A 242 -11.97 3.41 44.18
CA ASP A 242 -10.66 4.03 44.19
C ASP A 242 -9.78 3.44 43.07
N PRO A 243 -9.29 4.25 42.11
CA PRO A 243 -8.40 3.78 41.06
C PRO A 243 -7.14 3.09 41.60
N SER A 244 -6.68 3.43 42.81
CA SER A 244 -5.49 2.81 43.43
C SER A 244 -5.61 1.30 43.63
N LYS A 245 -6.84 0.78 43.72
CA LYS A 245 -7.14 -0.65 43.88
C LYS A 245 -6.98 -1.46 42.60
N ILE A 246 -6.86 -0.79 41.44
CA ILE A 246 -6.65 -1.45 40.15
C ILE A 246 -5.15 -1.72 40.00
N VAL A 247 -4.73 -2.94 40.29
CA VAL A 247 -3.37 -3.41 40.02
C VAL A 247 -3.33 -3.93 38.58
N ILE A 248 -2.84 -3.11 37.66
CA ILE A 248 -2.89 -3.41 36.22
C ILE A 248 -2.15 -4.71 35.85
N GLY A 249 -1.07 -5.03 36.59
CA GLY A 249 -0.28 -6.25 36.38
C GLY A 249 -1.05 -7.55 36.62
N ASP A 250 -2.10 -7.50 37.46
CA ASP A 250 -2.89 -8.67 37.83
C ASP A 250 -4.08 -8.90 36.87
N ILE A 251 -4.29 -8.00 35.90
CA ILE A 251 -5.40 -8.09 34.96
C ILE A 251 -5.08 -9.14 33.90
N MET A 252 -5.91 -10.18 33.85
CA MET A 252 -5.87 -11.22 32.85
C MET A 252 -6.39 -10.73 31.50
N ASP A 253 -5.66 -10.99 30.43
CA ASP A 253 -6.11 -10.64 29.08
C ASP A 253 -5.73 -11.72 28.06
N ASN A 254 -6.71 -12.52 27.64
CA ASN A 254 -6.49 -13.50 26.57
C ASN A 254 -6.37 -12.83 25.18
N LEU A 255 -5.15 -12.56 24.76
CA LEU A 255 -4.82 -11.97 23.45
C LEU A 255 -5.17 -12.87 22.25
N HIS A 256 -5.38 -14.17 22.46
CA HIS A 256 -5.78 -15.13 21.44
C HIS A 256 -7.30 -15.20 21.24
N ASN A 257 -8.08 -14.66 22.18
CA ASN A 257 -9.53 -14.63 22.04
C ASN A 257 -9.93 -13.60 20.98
N ARG A 258 -10.48 -14.10 19.86
CA ARG A 258 -10.97 -13.31 18.72
C ARG A 258 -12.49 -13.17 18.66
N ALA A 259 -13.21 -13.64 19.68
CA ALA A 259 -14.67 -13.55 19.71
C ALA A 259 -15.11 -12.08 19.58
N PRO A 260 -16.05 -11.75 18.67
CA PRO A 260 -16.61 -10.41 18.57
C PRO A 260 -17.21 -9.98 19.91
N GLY A 261 -16.91 -8.76 20.34
CA GLY A 261 -17.35 -8.19 21.62
C GLY A 261 -16.41 -8.44 22.80
N TYR A 262 -15.38 -9.28 22.68
CA TYR A 262 -14.45 -9.56 23.77
C TYR A 262 -13.41 -8.45 24.00
N CYS A 263 -13.13 -8.16 25.28
CA CYS A 263 -11.94 -7.49 25.82
C CYS A 263 -11.63 -7.99 27.24
N PHE A 264 -10.52 -7.57 27.87
CA PHE A 264 -10.15 -8.00 29.23
C PHE A 264 -11.21 -7.65 30.30
N LEU A 265 -12.07 -6.66 30.07
CA LEU A 265 -13.17 -6.33 30.99
C LEU A 265 -14.22 -7.45 31.08
N ASP A 266 -14.24 -8.35 30.09
CA ASP A 266 -15.17 -9.48 30.03
C ASP A 266 -14.54 -10.78 30.54
N ASP A 267 -13.23 -10.77 30.82
CA ASP A 267 -12.57 -11.95 31.35
C ASP A 267 -13.10 -12.23 32.78
N PRO A 268 -13.69 -13.41 33.02
CA PRO A 268 -14.26 -13.75 34.33
C PRO A 268 -13.26 -13.64 35.47
N ALA A 269 -11.96 -13.86 35.21
CA ALA A 269 -10.91 -13.80 36.23
C ALA A 269 -10.70 -12.38 36.80
N ASN A 270 -11.05 -11.34 36.03
CA ASN A 270 -10.85 -9.95 36.44
C ASN A 270 -12.01 -9.36 37.27
N LEU A 271 -13.14 -10.08 37.38
CA LEU A 271 -14.32 -9.68 38.15
C LEU A 271 -14.97 -8.32 37.76
N PHE A 272 -14.56 -7.67 36.68
CA PHE A 272 -15.15 -6.39 36.22
C PHE A 272 -16.64 -6.52 35.84
N HIS A 273 -17.10 -7.72 35.47
CA HIS A 273 -18.52 -8.00 35.25
C HIS A 273 -19.38 -7.70 36.50
N THR A 274 -18.81 -7.78 37.70
CA THR A 274 -19.51 -7.43 38.95
C THR A 274 -19.66 -5.92 39.16
N TRP A 275 -18.97 -5.09 38.37
CA TRP A 275 -18.98 -3.62 38.49
C TRP A 275 -20.01 -2.96 37.60
N ALA A 276 -20.48 -3.65 36.56
CA ALA A 276 -21.33 -3.07 35.50
C ALA A 276 -22.59 -2.35 36.02
N ASN A 277 -23.19 -2.84 37.10
CA ASN A 277 -24.39 -2.24 37.69
C ASN A 277 -24.10 -1.31 38.88
N LYS A 278 -22.87 -1.29 39.39
CA LYS A 278 -22.55 -0.63 40.67
C LYS A 278 -22.75 0.88 40.64
N TYR A 279 -22.45 1.53 39.53
CA TYR A 279 -22.69 2.97 39.41
C TYR A 279 -24.19 3.30 39.34
N ALA A 280 -24.98 2.49 38.63
CA ALA A 280 -26.43 2.62 38.64
C ALA A 280 -27.01 2.38 40.04
N THR A 281 -26.50 1.39 40.77
CA THR A 281 -26.85 1.14 42.17
C THR A 281 -26.53 2.35 43.04
N PHE A 282 -25.34 2.95 42.89
CA PHE A 282 -24.98 4.17 43.61
C PHE A 282 -25.99 5.32 43.37
N LEU A 283 -26.41 5.53 42.12
CA LEU A 283 -27.40 6.58 41.79
C LEU A 283 -28.75 6.35 42.48
N VAL A 284 -29.17 5.10 42.68
CA VAL A 284 -30.46 4.78 43.30
C VAL A 284 -30.38 4.54 44.81
N SER A 285 -29.18 4.38 45.36
CA SER A 285 -28.96 4.21 46.80
C SER A 285 -29.13 5.50 47.60
N ASP A 286 -28.94 6.67 46.98
CA ASP A 286 -29.18 7.97 47.60
C ASP A 286 -30.58 8.48 47.19
N ALA A 287 -31.41 8.86 48.17
CA ALA A 287 -32.80 9.23 47.92
C ALA A 287 -32.97 10.46 46.99
N GLU A 288 -32.05 11.43 47.07
CA GLU A 288 -32.11 12.64 46.23
C GLU A 288 -31.70 12.31 44.79
N LEU A 289 -30.64 11.53 44.62
CA LEU A 289 -30.20 11.07 43.30
C LEU A 289 -31.22 10.13 42.67
N ALA A 290 -31.81 9.21 43.45
CA ALA A 290 -32.86 8.32 42.99
C ALA A 290 -34.06 9.10 42.45
N ALA A 291 -34.54 10.12 43.18
CA ALA A 291 -35.63 10.99 42.74
C ALA A 291 -35.26 11.81 41.48
N ARG A 292 -34.00 12.23 41.35
CA ARG A 292 -33.51 12.95 40.17
C ARG A 292 -33.45 12.06 38.94
N PHE A 293 -32.92 10.85 39.05
CA PHE A 293 -32.60 9.99 37.91
C PHE A 293 -33.67 8.96 37.59
N THR A 294 -34.57 8.65 38.51
CA THR A 294 -35.52 7.53 38.37
C THR A 294 -36.89 7.82 38.94
N ASP A 295 -37.87 7.03 38.49
CA ASP A 295 -39.25 6.99 38.97
C ASP A 295 -39.71 5.52 39.00
N VAL A 296 -40.70 5.18 39.83
CA VAL A 296 -41.27 3.83 39.90
C VAL A 296 -42.62 3.82 39.21
N ARG A 297 -42.69 3.23 38.02
CA ARG A 297 -43.92 3.13 37.22
C ARG A 297 -44.32 1.67 37.05
N GLY A 298 -45.50 1.33 37.57
CA GLY A 298 -46.03 -0.04 37.51
C GLY A 298 -45.12 -1.08 38.18
N GLY A 299 -44.48 -0.71 39.29
CA GLY A 299 -43.54 -1.58 40.03
C GLY A 299 -42.17 -1.75 39.36
N LYS A 300 -41.88 -1.01 38.27
CA LYS A 300 -40.57 -1.02 37.59
C LYS A 300 -39.87 0.32 37.76
N LEU A 301 -38.57 0.26 38.00
CA LEU A 301 -37.70 1.43 38.01
C LEU A 301 -37.52 1.94 36.57
N VAL A 302 -37.82 3.22 36.34
CA VAL A 302 -37.71 3.89 35.04
C VAL A 302 -36.78 5.08 35.18
N PHE A 303 -35.73 5.14 34.36
CA PHE A 303 -34.80 6.27 34.34
C PHE A 303 -35.40 7.49 33.61
N HIS A 304 -35.09 8.69 34.10
CA HIS A 304 -35.45 9.96 33.47
C HIS A 304 -34.48 10.28 32.32
N LEU A 305 -35.01 10.69 31.17
CA LEU A 305 -34.22 10.95 29.98
C LEU A 305 -33.24 12.11 30.17
N ASP A 306 -33.72 13.31 30.50
CA ASP A 306 -32.88 14.52 30.52
C ASP A 306 -31.72 14.44 31.53
N PRO A 307 -31.93 14.03 32.79
CA PRO A 307 -30.84 13.86 33.74
C PRO A 307 -29.80 12.83 33.30
N CYS A 308 -30.25 11.72 32.68
CA CYS A 308 -29.34 10.71 32.13
C CYS A 308 -28.53 11.23 30.95
N LEU A 309 -29.14 12.00 30.03
CA LEU A 309 -28.43 12.61 28.92
C LEU A 309 -27.41 13.66 29.40
N ASP A 310 -27.74 14.46 30.41
CA ASP A 310 -26.80 15.42 31.01
C ASP A 310 -25.62 14.72 31.69
N LEU A 311 -25.88 13.60 32.35
CA LEU A 311 -24.83 12.76 32.92
C LEU A 311 -23.96 12.12 31.84
N MET A 312 -24.56 11.64 30.73
CA MET A 312 -23.79 11.14 29.58
C MET A 312 -22.88 12.22 28.99
N ARG A 313 -23.36 13.47 28.84
CA ARG A 313 -22.51 14.61 28.40
C ARG A 313 -21.35 14.86 29.35
N THR A 314 -21.59 14.75 30.65
CA THR A 314 -20.54 14.89 31.67
C THR A 314 -19.51 13.77 31.57
N LEU A 315 -19.93 12.53 31.27
CA LEU A 315 -19.02 11.41 31.04
C LEU A 315 -18.25 11.55 29.71
N ASP A 316 -18.86 12.14 28.68
CA ASP A 316 -18.17 12.52 27.44
C ASP A 316 -17.05 13.56 27.75
N ASP A 317 -17.33 14.57 28.58
CA ASP A 317 -16.32 15.53 29.05
C ASP A 317 -15.19 14.86 29.85
N ALA A 318 -15.53 13.86 30.68
CA ALA A 318 -14.56 13.09 31.45
C ALA A 318 -13.62 12.31 30.52
N ASN A 319 -14.18 11.64 29.51
CA ASN A 319 -13.44 10.92 28.49
C ASN A 319 -12.55 11.86 27.64
N ASP A 320 -13.05 13.06 27.31
CA ASP A 320 -12.28 14.09 26.60
C ASP A 320 -11.04 14.56 27.39
N ILE A 321 -11.15 14.69 28.71
CA ILE A 321 -10.02 15.00 29.59
C ILE A 321 -9.03 13.82 29.61
N LEU A 322 -9.51 12.58 29.76
CA LEU A 322 -8.66 11.39 29.79
C LEU A 322 -7.89 11.18 28.50
N VAL A 323 -8.56 11.21 27.34
CA VAL A 323 -7.90 11.01 26.04
C VAL A 323 -6.85 12.10 25.79
N THR A 324 -7.11 13.34 26.22
CA THR A 324 -6.14 14.44 26.12
C THR A 324 -4.93 14.19 27.01
N GLY A 325 -5.15 13.79 28.28
CA GLY A 325 -4.07 13.44 29.20
C GLY A 325 -3.23 12.27 28.72
N ILE A 326 -3.88 11.22 28.19
CA ILE A 326 -3.23 10.04 27.63
C ILE A 326 -2.37 10.42 26.42
N VAL A 327 -2.94 11.15 25.45
CA VAL A 327 -2.21 11.54 24.25
C VAL A 327 -1.03 12.45 24.57
N LEU A 328 -1.16 13.36 25.55
CA LEU A 328 -0.04 14.23 25.94
C LEU A 328 1.02 13.48 26.76
N GLY A 329 0.61 12.62 27.70
CA GLY A 329 1.51 11.89 28.60
C GLY A 329 2.17 10.65 28.01
N THR A 330 1.84 10.29 26.78
CA THR A 330 2.32 9.08 26.11
C THR A 330 2.89 9.46 24.76
N PRO A 331 4.09 9.01 24.34
CA PRO A 331 4.69 9.41 23.06
C PRO A 331 4.03 8.71 21.85
N VAL A 332 2.70 8.79 21.73
CA VAL A 332 1.90 8.21 20.66
C VAL A 332 2.00 9.07 19.41
N CYS A 333 2.56 8.54 18.32
CA CYS A 333 2.57 9.23 17.02
C CYS A 333 1.47 8.72 16.08
N CYS A 334 0.27 8.51 16.62
CA CYS A 334 -0.92 8.10 15.86
C CYS A 334 -1.74 9.33 15.49
N ARG A 335 -2.31 9.35 14.29
CA ARG A 335 -3.14 10.48 13.83
C ARG A 335 -4.39 10.56 14.69
N GLY A 336 -4.92 11.77 14.85
CA GLY A 336 -6.22 11.94 15.48
C GLY A 336 -7.33 11.15 14.79
N THR A 337 -7.21 10.83 13.50
CA THR A 337 -8.16 9.95 12.79
C THR A 337 -8.05 8.47 13.16
N GLU A 338 -6.87 8.03 13.63
CA GLU A 338 -6.61 6.65 14.08
C GLU A 338 -7.13 6.49 15.51
N ILE A 339 -6.77 7.42 16.42
CA ILE A 339 -7.26 7.46 17.82
C ILE A 339 -8.80 7.55 17.86
N ALA A 340 -9.40 8.36 16.99
CA ALA A 340 -10.86 8.50 16.86
C ALA A 340 -11.60 7.20 16.50
N ARG A 341 -10.90 6.19 15.97
CA ARG A 341 -11.48 4.95 15.43
C ARG A 341 -11.12 3.71 16.25
N GLU A 342 -10.47 3.89 17.40
CA GLU A 342 -10.02 2.78 18.23
C GLU A 342 -11.22 1.99 18.78
N PHE A 343 -11.18 0.67 18.54
CA PHE A 343 -12.14 -0.26 19.12
C PHE A 343 -11.63 -0.71 20.49
N MET A 344 -12.47 -0.58 21.51
CA MET A 344 -12.19 -1.14 22.84
C MET A 344 -12.34 -2.67 22.84
N ARG A 345 -13.25 -3.20 22.01
CA ARG A 345 -13.59 -4.63 21.93
C ARG A 345 -13.32 -5.19 20.55
N ASN A 346 -13.12 -6.50 20.47
CA ASN A 346 -12.99 -7.18 19.19
C ASN A 346 -14.24 -6.91 18.32
N SER A 347 -14.02 -6.62 17.04
CA SER A 347 -15.10 -6.39 16.08
C SER A 347 -15.17 -7.54 15.08
N ALA A 348 -16.35 -7.82 14.53
CA ALA A 348 -16.51 -8.85 13.49
C ALA A 348 -15.64 -8.58 12.25
N ASN A 349 -15.32 -7.31 11.98
CA ASN A 349 -14.55 -6.86 10.82
C ASN A 349 -13.08 -6.56 11.15
N SER A 350 -12.67 -6.63 12.42
CA SER A 350 -11.28 -6.43 12.85
C SER A 350 -11.04 -7.25 14.13
N PRO A 351 -10.28 -8.35 14.05
CA PRO A 351 -10.08 -9.28 15.17
C PRO A 351 -9.15 -8.71 16.27
N ILE A 352 -8.69 -7.47 16.11
CA ILE A 352 -7.70 -6.84 16.98
C ILE A 352 -8.29 -5.55 17.54
N ARG A 353 -8.60 -5.58 18.84
CA ARG A 353 -8.97 -4.39 19.61
C ARG A 353 -7.73 -3.54 19.93
N ALA A 354 -7.94 -2.24 20.08
CA ALA A 354 -6.89 -1.27 20.43
C ALA A 354 -6.48 -1.35 21.90
N LEU A 355 -7.36 -1.80 22.80
CA LEU A 355 -7.09 -1.79 24.25
C LEU A 355 -6.66 -3.18 24.75
N GLN A 356 -5.42 -3.34 25.22
CA GLN A 356 -4.85 -4.64 25.63
C GLN A 356 -3.99 -4.52 26.89
N ILE A 357 -3.85 -5.61 27.66
CA ILE A 357 -2.84 -5.71 28.73
C ILE A 357 -1.59 -6.41 28.19
N LEU A 358 -0.46 -5.70 28.13
CA LEU A 358 0.83 -6.22 27.65
C LEU A 358 1.91 -5.93 28.69
N TYR A 359 2.67 -6.95 29.09
CA TYR A 359 3.75 -6.84 30.10
C TYR A 359 3.32 -6.13 31.39
N GLY A 360 2.12 -6.44 31.88
CA GLY A 360 1.55 -5.83 33.09
C GLY A 360 1.14 -4.35 32.95
N ASN A 361 1.07 -3.82 31.73
CA ASN A 361 0.63 -2.44 31.46
C ASN A 361 -0.61 -2.42 30.56
N LEU A 362 -1.50 -1.46 30.81
CA LEU A 362 -2.51 -1.09 29.83
C LEU A 362 -1.81 -0.49 28.61
N THR A 363 -2.11 -1.01 27.43
CA THR A 363 -1.45 -0.61 26.19
C THR A 363 -2.49 -0.30 25.13
N LEU A 364 -2.34 0.87 24.52
CA LEU A 364 -3.10 1.28 23.34
C LEU A 364 -2.34 0.83 22.09
N VAL A 365 -2.91 -0.13 21.37
CA VAL A 365 -2.38 -0.72 20.15
C VAL A 365 -3.05 -0.05 18.96
N SER A 366 -2.49 1.05 18.51
CA SER A 366 -3.01 1.76 17.33
C SER A 366 -2.53 1.08 16.04
N ILE A 367 -3.43 1.00 15.05
CA ILE A 367 -3.14 0.55 13.70
C ILE A 367 -2.97 1.78 12.81
N THR A 368 -1.79 1.96 12.22
CA THR A 368 -1.49 3.15 11.43
C THR A 368 -1.62 2.93 9.93
N ASP A 369 -2.38 3.81 9.27
CA ASP A 369 -2.90 3.55 7.93
C ASP A 369 -2.08 4.19 6.77
N LYS A 370 -0.99 4.91 7.07
CA LYS A 370 -0.23 5.63 6.00
C LYS A 370 0.70 4.74 5.16
N PRO A 371 1.36 3.72 5.73
CA PRO A 371 2.11 2.75 4.94
C PRO A 371 1.36 1.43 4.76
N SER A 372 0.31 1.11 5.54
CA SER A 372 -0.47 -0.14 5.47
C SER A 372 -0.91 -0.47 4.04
N HIS A 373 -1.49 0.51 3.33
CA HIS A 373 -1.91 0.37 1.92
C HIS A 373 -0.75 0.13 0.95
N ARG A 374 0.48 0.52 1.31
CA ARG A 374 1.69 0.38 0.48
C ARG A 374 2.56 -0.82 0.84
N THR A 375 2.56 -1.23 2.11
CA THR A 375 3.40 -2.31 2.64
C THR A 375 2.64 -3.60 2.89
N LEU A 376 1.30 -3.58 2.79
CA LEU A 376 0.38 -4.69 3.12
C LEU A 376 0.67 -5.33 4.48
N THR A 377 1.26 -4.53 5.37
CA THR A 377 1.57 -4.90 6.74
C THR A 377 0.92 -3.86 7.62
N GLU A 378 -0.04 -4.28 8.43
CA GLU A 378 -0.54 -3.45 9.52
C GLU A 378 0.62 -3.16 10.47
N LYS A 379 0.90 -1.88 10.68
CA LYS A 379 1.86 -1.46 11.69
C LYS A 379 1.08 -1.22 12.97
N TYR A 380 1.25 -2.11 13.92
CA TYR A 380 0.80 -1.90 15.29
C TYR A 380 1.84 -1.02 15.99
N THR A 381 1.37 -0.07 16.79
CA THR A 381 2.24 0.78 17.60
C THR A 381 1.71 0.74 19.03
N PRO A 382 2.14 -0.26 19.84
CA PRO A 382 1.76 -0.31 21.23
C PRO A 382 2.34 0.90 21.96
N ALA A 383 1.48 1.60 22.70
CA ALA A 383 1.87 2.71 23.55
C ALA A 383 1.20 2.59 24.92
N ALA A 384 2.02 2.62 25.96
CA ALA A 384 1.58 2.48 27.34
C ALA A 384 1.46 3.86 27.99
N PRO A 385 0.24 4.33 28.34
CA PRO A 385 0.06 5.60 29.00
C PRO A 385 0.61 5.63 30.44
N PRO A 386 0.78 6.84 31.02
CA PRO A 386 1.13 6.96 32.43
C PRO A 386 0.23 6.11 33.31
N TYR A 387 0.84 5.37 34.24
CA TYR A 387 0.16 4.35 35.03
C TYR A 387 -1.12 4.86 35.69
N ARG A 388 -1.09 6.08 36.25
CA ARG A 388 -2.26 6.66 36.90
C ARG A 388 -3.40 6.97 35.92
N LEU A 389 -3.09 7.47 34.72
CA LEU A 389 -4.10 7.69 33.67
C LEU A 389 -4.66 6.36 33.15
N ALA A 390 -3.85 5.31 33.09
CA ALA A 390 -4.29 3.96 32.76
C ALA A 390 -5.31 3.43 33.78
N GLN A 391 -5.05 3.60 35.09
CA GLN A 391 -6.01 3.24 36.15
C GLN A 391 -7.34 3.99 35.99
N LEU A 392 -7.29 5.30 35.73
CA LEU A 392 -8.50 6.10 35.53
C LEU A 392 -9.27 5.69 34.28
N LEU A 393 -8.59 5.33 33.19
CA LEU A 393 -9.24 4.82 31.99
C LEU A 393 -9.93 3.47 32.26
N ILE A 394 -9.24 2.52 32.91
CA ILE A 394 -9.85 1.23 33.26
C ILE A 394 -11.07 1.44 34.16
N LEU A 395 -10.96 2.30 35.19
CA LEU A 395 -12.09 2.64 36.04
C LEU A 395 -13.25 3.24 35.22
N ASN A 396 -12.98 4.17 34.32
CA ASN A 396 -13.99 4.80 33.47
C ASN A 396 -14.73 3.75 32.60
N LEU A 397 -13.98 2.83 32.01
CA LEU A 397 -14.52 1.77 31.14
C LEU A 397 -15.23 0.64 31.90
N ALA A 398 -14.79 0.32 33.12
CA ALA A 398 -15.39 -0.74 33.93
C ALA A 398 -16.62 -0.26 34.71
N LEU A 399 -16.62 1.00 35.17
CA LEU A 399 -17.64 1.52 36.09
C LEU A 399 -18.72 2.37 35.40
N PHE A 400 -18.33 3.35 34.57
CA PHE A 400 -19.28 4.31 33.99
C PHE A 400 -19.76 3.91 32.61
N HIS A 401 -18.90 3.30 31.81
CA HIS A 401 -19.23 2.92 30.45
C HIS A 401 -20.37 1.88 30.33
N PRO A 402 -20.51 0.88 31.22
CA PRO A 402 -21.68 -0.01 31.21
C PRO A 402 -23.00 0.74 31.42
N PHE A 403 -22.99 1.79 32.26
CA PHE A 403 -24.14 2.67 32.43
C PHE A 403 -24.43 3.45 31.14
N GLN A 404 -23.43 3.97 30.44
CA GLN A 404 -23.63 4.63 29.13
C GLN A 404 -24.25 3.67 28.10
N VAL A 405 -23.79 2.42 28.02
CA VAL A 405 -24.37 1.38 27.15
C VAL A 405 -25.83 1.10 27.52
N PHE A 406 -26.15 1.02 28.81
CA PHE A 406 -27.52 0.83 29.30
C PHE A 406 -28.45 1.99 28.89
N ILE A 407 -28.01 3.24 29.08
CA ILE A 407 -28.80 4.44 28.72
C ILE A 407 -28.97 4.53 27.19
N ALA A 408 -27.92 4.26 26.41
CA ALA A 408 -28.00 4.24 24.95
C ALA A 408 -29.00 3.18 24.45
N ASN A 409 -28.96 1.96 25.01
CA ASN A 409 -29.96 0.93 24.71
C ASN A 409 -31.38 1.38 25.05
N ARG A 410 -31.54 2.09 26.17
CA ARG A 410 -32.86 2.49 26.67
C ARG A 410 -33.51 3.61 25.87
N PHE A 411 -32.72 4.59 25.41
CA PHE A 411 -33.26 5.84 24.85
C PHE A 411 -32.82 6.17 23.44
N MET A 412 -31.76 5.53 22.92
CA MET A 412 -31.12 5.93 21.65
C MET A 412 -31.15 4.85 20.57
N GLY A 413 -31.44 3.60 20.95
CA GLY A 413 -31.61 2.47 20.02
C GLY A 413 -30.39 1.56 19.94
N VAL A 414 -30.54 0.48 19.16
CA VAL A 414 -29.58 -0.64 19.11
C VAL A 414 -28.25 -0.25 18.46
N ASP A 415 -28.27 0.61 17.43
CA ASP A 415 -27.04 1.05 16.76
C ASP A 415 -26.17 1.92 17.67
N GLU A 416 -26.81 2.81 18.44
CA GLU A 416 -26.16 3.68 19.42
C GLU A 416 -25.61 2.86 20.58
N GLN A 417 -26.39 1.92 21.13
CA GLN A 417 -25.90 0.95 22.10
C GLN A 417 -24.67 0.22 21.59
N ARG A 418 -24.70 -0.29 20.36
CA ARG A 418 -23.58 -1.03 19.75
C ARG A 418 -22.35 -0.14 19.60
N ARG A 419 -22.53 1.14 19.24
CA ARG A 419 -21.42 2.11 19.15
C ARG A 419 -20.77 2.33 20.51
N PHE A 420 -21.56 2.61 21.53
CA PHE A 420 -21.05 2.72 22.90
C PHE A 420 -20.37 1.43 23.32
N HIS A 421 -20.94 0.27 23.03
CA HIS A 421 -20.34 -1.00 23.43
C HIS A 421 -18.94 -1.23 22.79
N LEU A 422 -18.75 -0.92 21.50
CA LEU A 422 -17.56 -1.31 20.74
C LEU A 422 -16.41 -0.30 20.73
N TYR A 423 -16.70 1.00 20.65
CA TYR A 423 -15.68 2.04 20.46
C TYR A 423 -15.05 2.47 21.79
N LEU A 424 -13.79 2.90 21.75
CA LEU A 424 -13.08 3.41 22.93
C LEU A 424 -13.49 4.85 23.30
N HIS A 425 -13.84 5.67 22.30
CA HIS A 425 -14.23 7.07 22.50
C HIS A 425 -15.58 7.42 21.85
N PRO A 426 -16.68 6.75 22.23
CA PRO A 426 -18.02 7.13 21.80
C PRO A 426 -18.43 8.45 22.49
N ARG A 427 -19.24 9.27 21.80
CA ARG A 427 -20.01 10.37 22.40
C ARG A 427 -21.48 10.20 22.06
N LEU A 428 -22.35 10.98 22.69
CA LEU A 428 -23.81 10.94 22.49
C LEU A 428 -24.28 10.95 21.03
N HIS A 429 -23.68 11.75 20.14
CA HIS A 429 -24.18 11.90 18.77
C HIS A 429 -23.26 11.35 17.69
N ARG A 430 -22.01 11.03 18.03
CA ARG A 430 -20.96 10.54 17.14
C ARG A 430 -19.75 10.08 17.94
N ASN A 431 -18.80 9.40 17.32
CA ASN A 431 -17.49 9.19 17.95
C ASN A 431 -16.66 10.48 18.00
N LEU A 432 -15.64 10.50 18.87
CA LEU A 432 -14.58 11.50 18.85
C LEU A 432 -13.99 11.64 17.43
N SER A 433 -13.72 12.87 16.97
CA SER A 433 -13.07 13.11 15.68
C SER A 433 -11.65 13.66 15.84
N SER A 434 -10.87 13.62 14.76
CA SER A 434 -9.53 14.22 14.75
C SER A 434 -9.52 15.72 15.03
N ASN A 435 -10.59 16.43 14.64
CA ASN A 435 -10.72 17.87 14.86
C ASN A 435 -11.04 18.16 16.33
N ASP A 436 -11.89 17.35 16.97
CA ASP A 436 -12.17 17.48 18.40
C ASP A 436 -10.89 17.25 19.20
N LEU A 437 -10.16 16.17 18.93
CA LEU A 437 -8.91 15.86 19.62
C LEU A 437 -7.87 16.98 19.42
N SER A 438 -7.75 17.51 18.20
CA SER A 438 -6.83 18.63 17.92
C SER A 438 -7.21 19.89 18.70
N LYS A 439 -8.52 20.16 18.84
CA LYS A 439 -9.04 21.27 19.63
C LYS A 439 -8.78 21.05 21.12
N LEU A 440 -9.06 19.86 21.66
CA LEU A 440 -8.83 19.52 23.06
C LEU A 440 -7.35 19.67 23.46
N ILE A 441 -6.44 19.17 22.62
CA ILE A 441 -4.99 19.36 22.80
C ILE A 441 -4.62 20.84 22.74
N GLY A 442 -5.18 21.58 21.78
CA GLY A 442 -4.95 23.02 21.64
C GLY A 442 -5.41 23.80 22.87
N ASP A 443 -6.62 23.55 23.34
CA ASP A 443 -7.20 24.18 24.52
C ASP A 443 -6.36 23.84 25.77
N GLN A 444 -5.97 22.58 25.94
CA GLN A 444 -5.15 22.14 27.08
C GLN A 444 -3.75 22.78 27.10
N THR A 445 -3.17 23.02 25.93
CA THR A 445 -1.84 23.65 25.81
C THR A 445 -1.90 25.18 25.87
N ALA A 446 -3.03 25.80 25.51
CA ALA A 446 -3.23 27.25 25.48
C ALA A 446 -3.50 27.89 26.86
N ILE A 447 -3.94 27.12 27.87
CA ILE A 447 -4.32 27.61 29.21
C ILE A 447 -3.19 28.36 29.95
N ARG A 448 -1.94 28.30 29.48
CA ARG A 448 -0.80 28.98 30.13
C ARG A 448 -0.09 29.98 29.19
N PRO A 449 -0.37 31.30 29.30
CA PRO A 449 0.06 32.36 28.38
C PRO A 449 1.59 32.58 28.22
N ARG A 450 2.44 31.84 28.95
CA ARG A 450 3.91 31.97 28.92
C ARG A 450 4.63 30.62 28.93
N VAL A 451 3.96 29.57 28.47
CA VAL A 451 4.53 28.22 28.35
C VAL A 451 4.50 27.78 26.90
N ILE A 452 3.33 27.91 26.25
CA ILE A 452 3.10 27.55 24.85
C ILE A 452 2.06 28.55 24.33
N SER A 453 2.49 29.62 23.67
CA SER A 453 1.58 30.49 22.90
C SER A 453 1.70 30.13 21.43
N THR A 454 1.00 29.08 21.02
CA THR A 454 0.55 28.90 19.64
C THR A 454 -0.61 27.92 19.71
N SER A 455 -1.72 28.26 19.07
CA SER A 455 -2.95 27.47 18.90
C SER A 455 -2.76 26.13 18.17
N SER A 456 -1.54 25.62 18.14
CA SER A 456 -1.14 24.34 17.59
C SER A 456 0.25 24.01 18.13
N LEU A 457 0.36 23.54 19.37
CA LEU A 457 1.50 22.68 19.67
C LEU A 457 1.40 21.53 18.65
N ARG A 458 2.25 21.53 17.64
CA ARG A 458 2.38 20.39 16.75
C ARG A 458 3.06 19.32 17.59
N TYR A 459 2.24 18.58 18.34
CA TYR A 459 2.66 17.58 19.34
C TYR A 459 3.68 16.58 18.76
N PHE A 460 3.54 16.24 17.48
CA PHE A 460 4.45 15.37 16.76
C PHE A 460 5.91 15.87 16.68
N PRO A 461 6.18 17.10 16.19
CA PRO A 461 7.49 17.72 16.32
C PRO A 461 8.08 17.73 17.74
N PHE A 462 7.26 17.94 18.78
CA PHE A 462 7.70 17.87 20.17
C PHE A 462 8.19 16.46 20.53
N VAL A 463 7.38 15.43 20.31
CA VAL A 463 7.74 14.01 20.56
C VAL A 463 8.96 13.58 19.74
N ARG A 464 9.09 14.07 18.49
CA ARG A 464 10.27 13.84 17.65
C ARG A 464 11.53 14.45 18.26
N SER A 465 11.44 15.64 18.84
CA SER A 465 12.59 16.29 19.45
C SER A 465 13.04 15.59 20.73
N SER A 466 12.13 15.10 21.57
CA SER A 466 12.45 14.41 22.83
C SER A 466 13.12 13.04 22.66
N GLN A 467 13.09 12.47 21.45
CA GLN A 467 13.80 11.22 21.16
C GLN A 467 15.30 11.28 21.42
N ARG A 468 15.95 12.43 21.14
CA ARG A 468 17.41 12.53 21.30
C ARG A 468 17.83 12.30 22.75
N LEU A 469 17.00 12.72 23.70
CA LEU A 469 17.21 12.54 25.14
C LEU A 469 16.86 11.13 25.62
N CYS A 470 15.88 10.48 24.98
CA CYS A 470 15.54 9.08 25.28
C CYS A 470 16.62 8.08 24.80
N LYS A 471 17.52 8.48 23.88
CA LYS A 471 18.60 7.61 23.37
C LYS A 471 19.65 7.26 24.42
N ASP A 472 19.87 8.18 25.35
CA ASP A 472 20.95 8.13 26.34
C ASP A 472 20.51 7.41 27.63
N THR A 473 19.20 7.26 27.85
CA THR A 473 18.60 6.57 29.02
C THR A 473 18.38 5.07 28.82
N VAL A 474 18.45 4.57 27.58
CA VAL A 474 18.33 3.13 27.25
C VAL A 474 19.75 2.54 27.12
N THR A 475 20.03 1.35 27.66
CA THR A 475 21.39 0.78 27.80
C THR A 475 22.13 0.50 26.46
N PRO A 476 23.48 0.44 26.45
CA PRO A 476 24.28 0.39 25.21
C PRO A 476 24.24 -0.90 24.38
N THR A 477 23.81 -2.04 24.94
CA THR A 477 23.67 -3.31 24.20
C THR A 477 22.57 -3.31 23.14
N ASP A 478 21.70 -2.29 23.14
CA ASP A 478 20.51 -2.18 22.29
C ASP A 478 20.65 -1.30 21.03
N THR A 479 21.85 -0.94 20.56
CA THR A 479 22.00 0.12 19.53
C THR A 479 21.23 -0.11 18.21
N LEU A 480 21.10 -1.37 17.76
CA LEU A 480 20.28 -1.77 16.61
C LEU A 480 18.77 -1.83 16.94
N ILE A 481 18.45 -2.26 18.17
CA ILE A 481 17.12 -2.41 18.72
C ILE A 481 16.46 -1.03 18.97
N LYS A 482 17.23 -0.06 19.49
CA LYS A 482 16.88 1.35 19.64
C LYS A 482 16.38 1.95 18.33
N ARG A 483 17.12 1.76 17.23
CA ARG A 483 16.75 2.31 15.90
C ARG A 483 15.41 1.77 15.42
N PHE A 484 15.14 0.49 15.64
CA PHE A 484 13.86 -0.14 15.31
C PHE A 484 12.68 0.47 16.09
N PHE A 485 12.79 0.67 17.41
CA PHE A 485 11.72 1.28 18.21
C PHE A 485 11.42 2.72 17.82
N TYR A 486 12.45 3.50 17.53
CA TYR A 486 12.27 4.86 17.03
C TYR A 486 11.57 4.88 15.67
N ASP A 487 11.94 3.99 14.76
CA ASP A 487 11.31 3.91 13.45
C ASP A 487 9.83 3.49 13.55
N VAL A 488 9.49 2.53 14.42
CA VAL A 488 8.10 2.12 14.68
C VAL A 488 7.30 3.24 15.35
N ALA A 489 7.81 3.83 16.43
CA ALA A 489 7.14 4.93 17.13
C ALA A 489 6.96 6.16 16.24
N LEU A 490 7.87 6.43 15.30
CA LEU A 490 7.77 7.55 14.34
C LEU A 490 7.03 7.21 13.05
N ASN A 491 6.58 5.96 12.88
CA ASN A 491 5.88 5.50 11.70
C ASN A 491 6.75 5.38 10.41
N HIS A 492 8.08 5.26 10.54
CA HIS A 492 9.04 4.96 9.47
C HIS A 492 9.42 3.45 9.48
N SER A 493 10.11 2.90 8.47
CA SER A 493 10.34 1.44 8.37
C SER A 493 11.82 1.06 8.31
N GLY A 494 12.28 0.29 9.30
CA GLY A 494 13.38 -0.68 9.19
C GLY A 494 12.82 -2.09 9.41
N LYS A 495 12.88 -2.95 8.39
CA LYS A 495 12.47 -4.37 8.41
C LYS A 495 13.71 -5.24 8.72
N THR A 496 13.68 -6.52 9.13
CA THR A 496 12.73 -7.54 9.63
C THR A 496 13.64 -8.70 10.06
N GLY A 497 13.40 -9.34 11.22
CA GLY A 497 14.18 -10.52 11.61
C GLY A 497 13.60 -11.29 12.81
N ALA A 498 13.07 -10.58 13.81
CA ALA A 498 12.57 -11.21 15.05
C ALA A 498 11.08 -11.63 15.03
N GLN A 499 10.34 -11.32 13.95
CA GLN A 499 8.88 -11.48 13.90
C GLN A 499 8.37 -12.93 13.80
N VAL A 500 9.25 -13.92 13.60
CA VAL A 500 8.82 -15.29 13.23
C VAL A 500 9.24 -16.38 14.22
N TYR A 501 10.22 -16.15 15.12
CA TYR A 501 10.91 -17.27 15.80
C TYR A 501 10.95 -17.29 17.34
N HIS A 502 10.26 -16.39 18.07
CA HIS A 502 10.22 -16.45 19.55
C HIS A 502 8.83 -16.09 20.09
N GLN A 503 8.02 -17.12 20.41
CA GLN A 503 6.75 -16.94 21.12
C GLN A 503 6.99 -17.16 22.63
N ALA A 504 7.14 -16.06 23.37
CA ALA A 504 6.98 -16.05 24.82
C ALA A 504 5.53 -15.68 25.19
N ASN A 505 5.08 -16.13 26.37
CA ASN A 505 3.78 -15.75 26.94
C ASN A 505 3.70 -14.22 27.08
N GLY A 506 2.73 -13.58 26.41
CA GLY A 506 2.56 -12.11 26.37
C GLY A 506 2.76 -11.46 25.00
N SER A 507 3.05 -12.24 23.94
CA SER A 507 3.19 -11.73 22.58
C SER A 507 1.87 -11.54 21.83
N PHE A 508 1.79 -10.48 21.02
CA PHE A 508 0.68 -10.20 20.10
C PHE A 508 1.14 -10.36 18.64
N MET A 509 0.23 -10.75 17.74
CA MET A 509 0.53 -11.07 16.34
C MET A 509 1.20 -9.89 15.59
N GLY A 510 2.37 -10.13 14.99
CA GLY A 510 3.04 -9.16 14.11
C GLY A 510 4.10 -8.26 14.77
N ILE A 511 4.32 -8.33 16.08
CA ILE A 511 5.40 -7.63 16.80
C ILE A 511 6.07 -8.61 17.78
N SER A 512 7.41 -8.69 17.78
CA SER A 512 8.12 -9.57 18.71
C SER A 512 8.01 -9.08 20.16
N PRO A 513 8.08 -9.99 21.16
CA PRO A 513 8.18 -9.65 22.58
C PRO A 513 9.12 -8.49 22.89
N ASP A 514 10.37 -8.58 22.41
CA ASP A 514 11.42 -7.59 22.62
C ASP A 514 11.00 -6.21 22.09
N HIS A 515 10.19 -6.19 21.03
CA HIS A 515 9.70 -4.95 20.45
C HIS A 515 8.61 -4.28 21.25
N ILE A 516 7.73 -5.06 21.88
CA ILE A 516 6.70 -4.54 22.76
C ILE A 516 7.37 -3.97 24.02
N VAL A 517 8.26 -4.75 24.66
CA VAL A 517 9.02 -4.33 25.84
C VAL A 517 9.84 -3.07 25.54
N GLY A 518 10.49 -3.01 24.38
CA GLY A 518 11.26 -1.85 23.93
C GLY A 518 10.45 -0.56 23.76
N LEU A 519 9.24 -0.66 23.19
CA LEU A 519 8.33 0.48 23.07
C LEU A 519 7.77 0.91 24.43
N ILE A 520 7.51 -0.03 25.35
CA ILE A 520 7.13 0.26 26.73
C ILE A 520 8.28 0.98 27.46
N LYS A 521 9.52 0.51 27.32
CA LYS A 521 10.72 1.18 27.84
C LYS A 521 10.87 2.61 27.30
N PHE A 522 10.61 2.82 26.01
CA PHE A 522 10.61 4.16 25.42
C PHE A 522 9.51 5.06 26.00
N CYS A 523 8.31 4.52 26.22
CA CYS A 523 7.24 5.26 26.91
C CYS A 523 7.67 5.63 28.34
N GLY A 524 8.29 4.70 29.08
CA GLY A 524 8.82 4.95 30.42
C GLY A 524 9.88 6.05 30.45
N ALA A 525 10.87 6.00 29.55
CA ALA A 525 11.92 7.02 29.44
C ALA A 525 11.33 8.41 29.09
N PHE A 526 10.38 8.48 28.15
CA PHE A 526 9.69 9.73 27.84
C PHE A 526 8.93 10.28 29.05
N GLN A 527 8.21 9.42 29.76
CA GLN A 527 7.45 9.80 30.96
C GLN A 527 8.36 10.28 32.08
N GLN A 528 9.53 9.67 32.26
CA GLN A 528 10.53 10.11 33.23
C GLN A 528 11.11 11.48 32.88
N ILE A 529 11.53 11.69 31.62
CA ILE A 529 12.07 12.98 31.14
C ILE A 529 11.05 14.10 31.29
N THR A 530 9.80 13.82 30.93
CA THR A 530 8.72 14.80 31.01
C THR A 530 8.09 14.91 32.40
N GLY A 531 8.47 14.03 33.33
CA GLY A 531 7.93 13.92 34.68
C GLY A 531 6.46 13.49 34.74
N THR A 532 5.94 12.83 33.69
CA THR A 532 4.56 12.35 33.60
C THR A 532 4.38 10.91 34.08
N ASP A 533 5.46 10.23 34.48
CA ASP A 533 5.45 8.94 35.17
C ASP A 533 4.83 9.03 36.58
N LEU A 534 4.84 10.23 37.16
CA LEU A 534 4.27 10.55 38.47
C LEU A 534 4.85 9.72 39.62
N GLY A 535 6.11 9.29 39.48
CA GLY A 535 6.82 8.50 40.49
C GLY A 535 6.49 7.00 40.49
N ARG A 536 5.78 6.48 39.47
CA ARG A 536 5.58 5.05 39.28
C ARG A 536 5.96 4.63 37.86
N PRO A 537 7.11 3.98 37.65
CA PRO A 537 7.54 3.56 36.32
C PRO A 537 6.63 2.47 35.75
N LEU A 538 6.64 2.33 34.42
CA LEU A 538 5.94 1.24 33.72
C LEU A 538 6.64 -0.10 33.99
N SER A 539 5.86 -1.18 34.03
CA SER A 539 6.42 -2.53 34.18
C SER A 539 7.09 -2.99 32.88
N THR A 540 8.18 -3.75 32.98
CA THR A 540 8.83 -4.39 31.82
C THR A 540 8.93 -5.91 31.95
N CYS A 541 8.41 -6.49 33.02
CA CYS A 541 8.45 -7.93 33.30
C CYS A 541 7.25 -8.64 32.68
N ALA A 542 7.41 -9.92 32.33
CA ALA A 542 6.30 -10.75 31.86
C ALA A 542 5.31 -11.02 33.01
N ILE A 543 4.04 -11.27 32.67
CA ILE A 543 3.00 -11.55 33.68
C ILE A 543 3.36 -12.87 34.38
N GLY A 544 3.65 -12.81 35.68
CA GLY A 544 3.94 -13.98 36.52
C GLY A 544 5.36 -14.07 37.09
N ASP A 545 6.26 -13.16 36.74
CA ASP A 545 7.59 -13.07 37.37
C ASP A 545 7.57 -12.13 38.59
N ASP A 546 8.29 -12.51 39.64
CA ASP A 546 8.39 -11.80 40.92
C ASP A 546 8.95 -10.37 40.72
N PRO A 547 8.22 -9.30 41.10
CA PRO A 547 8.66 -7.91 40.89
C PRO A 547 9.95 -7.53 41.62
N ASP A 548 10.41 -8.32 42.59
CA ASP A 548 11.57 -8.01 43.44
C ASP A 548 12.93 -8.38 42.82
N ALA A 549 12.98 -8.91 41.59
CA ALA A 549 14.23 -9.41 41.00
C ALA A 549 15.08 -8.37 40.23
N ASP A 550 14.53 -7.21 39.84
CA ASP A 550 15.20 -6.26 38.92
C ASP A 550 15.49 -4.87 39.54
N ASP A 551 15.40 -4.75 40.87
CA ASP A 551 15.60 -3.49 41.61
C ASP A 551 17.08 -3.15 41.86
N GLN A 552 17.95 -3.30 40.84
CA GLN A 552 19.29 -2.72 40.85
C GLN A 552 19.35 -1.45 40.00
N ALA A 553 19.15 -0.34 40.70
CA ALA A 553 19.28 1.03 40.24
C ALA A 553 20.57 1.31 39.43
N LEU A 554 20.40 1.79 38.21
CA LEU A 554 21.43 2.45 37.40
C LEU A 554 21.72 3.84 37.99
N ALA A 555 22.81 3.93 38.77
CA ALA A 555 23.40 5.20 39.14
C ALA A 555 24.07 5.86 37.92
N LEU A 556 23.72 7.12 37.66
CA LEU A 556 24.33 7.96 36.62
C LEU A 556 25.69 8.47 37.11
N GLU A 557 26.79 8.00 36.51
CA GLU A 557 28.11 8.60 36.71
C GLU A 557 28.32 9.83 35.80
N HIS A 558 28.81 10.92 36.39
CA HIS A 558 29.30 12.12 35.71
C HIS A 558 30.67 11.86 35.06
N VAL A 559 30.87 12.36 33.85
CA VAL A 559 32.19 12.39 33.19
C VAL A 559 32.59 13.84 32.98
N ASP A 560 33.71 14.21 33.63
CA ASP A 560 34.42 15.48 33.49
C ASP A 560 35.19 15.56 32.18
N ASP A 561 35.39 16.79 31.68
CA ASP A 561 36.03 17.09 30.40
C ASP A 561 37.30 17.93 30.64
N GLU A 562 38.47 17.43 30.24
CA GLU A 562 39.72 18.21 30.17
C GLU A 562 40.62 17.83 28.96
N ASN A 563 40.72 18.80 28.04
CA ASN A 563 41.93 19.46 27.50
C ASN A 563 42.89 18.88 26.41
N ARG A 564 43.37 19.85 25.59
CA ARG A 564 44.56 19.99 24.67
C ARG A 564 44.34 19.69 23.16
N GLY A 565 44.81 20.47 22.17
CA GLY A 565 45.62 21.70 22.09
C GLY A 565 46.07 22.05 20.63
N ALA A 566 46.20 23.35 20.33
CA ALA A 566 47.10 24.17 19.44
C ALA A 566 47.51 23.81 17.97
N ASP A 567 47.28 24.79 17.06
CA ASP A 567 48.10 25.49 15.99
C ASP A 567 49.12 24.74 15.07
N MET A 568 49.47 25.07 13.81
CA MET A 568 49.48 26.33 12.99
C MET A 568 49.76 26.05 11.47
N SER A 569 49.48 27.02 10.56
CA SER A 569 50.03 27.33 9.18
C SER A 569 49.26 26.86 7.91
N PRO A 570 49.41 27.50 6.71
CA PRO A 570 49.65 28.91 6.34
C PRO A 570 48.49 29.51 5.49
N LYS A 571 48.42 30.85 5.39
CA LYS A 571 47.38 31.58 4.63
C LYS A 571 47.56 31.41 3.11
N ILE A 572 46.62 30.71 2.49
CA ILE A 572 46.37 30.71 1.05
C ILE A 572 45.26 31.73 0.78
N ASP A 573 45.46 32.66 -0.16
CA ASP A 573 44.40 33.57 -0.59
C ASP A 573 43.41 32.83 -1.52
N VAL A 574 42.44 32.21 -0.86
CA VAL A 574 41.36 31.39 -1.45
C VAL A 574 40.55 32.19 -2.47
N LEU A 575 40.49 33.52 -2.38
CA LEU A 575 39.65 34.35 -3.24
C LEU A 575 40.27 34.59 -4.62
N ALA A 576 41.60 34.57 -4.74
CA ALA A 576 42.30 34.64 -6.02
C ALA A 576 42.20 33.31 -6.77
N ILE A 577 42.43 32.18 -6.07
CA ILE A 577 42.30 30.83 -6.63
C ILE A 577 40.85 30.54 -7.04
N SER A 578 39.87 30.93 -6.22
CA SER A 578 38.44 30.76 -6.52
C SER A 578 38.01 31.47 -7.81
N ARG A 579 38.60 32.64 -8.14
CA ARG A 579 38.28 33.39 -9.35
C ARG A 579 38.87 32.77 -10.62
N ASP A 580 40.10 32.27 -10.56
CA ASP A 580 40.77 31.65 -11.71
C ASP A 580 40.24 30.23 -11.97
N VAL A 581 39.95 29.48 -10.91
CA VAL A 581 39.23 28.20 -10.97
C VAL A 581 37.83 28.43 -11.55
N SER A 582 37.07 29.42 -11.10
CA SER A 582 35.73 29.70 -11.65
C SER A 582 35.74 30.18 -13.11
N LYS A 583 36.84 30.73 -13.64
CA LYS A 583 36.92 31.12 -15.07
C LYS A 583 37.27 29.94 -15.98
N ALA A 584 38.15 29.04 -15.52
CA ALA A 584 38.60 27.89 -16.31
C ALA A 584 37.67 26.67 -16.20
N LEU A 585 37.10 26.45 -15.01
CA LEU A 585 36.32 25.25 -14.70
C LEU A 585 34.82 25.44 -14.91
N LEU A 586 34.25 26.63 -14.93
CA LEU A 586 32.79 26.79 -15.03
C LEU A 586 32.17 26.31 -16.36
N PRO A 587 32.80 26.47 -17.54
CA PRO A 587 32.26 25.90 -18.78
C PRO A 587 32.38 24.37 -18.82
N VAL A 588 33.47 23.83 -18.26
CA VAL A 588 33.70 22.38 -18.13
C VAL A 588 32.75 21.80 -17.08
N LEU A 589 32.62 22.41 -15.90
CA LEU A 589 31.64 22.04 -14.87
C LEU A 589 30.21 22.22 -15.33
N ILE A 590 29.83 23.21 -16.15
CA ILE A 590 28.44 23.30 -16.63
C ILE A 590 28.12 22.17 -17.61
N THR A 591 29.11 21.72 -18.38
CA THR A 591 28.95 20.63 -19.35
C THR A 591 29.03 19.26 -18.66
N THR A 592 30.02 19.07 -17.78
CA THR A 592 30.15 17.91 -16.92
C THR A 592 29.02 17.84 -15.90
N LEU A 593 28.58 18.91 -15.23
CA LEU A 593 27.35 18.93 -14.42
C LEU A 593 26.11 18.71 -15.28
N LYS A 594 26.03 19.10 -16.55
CA LYS A 594 24.86 18.75 -17.36
C LYS A 594 24.79 17.25 -17.63
N ASP A 595 25.91 16.63 -17.92
CA ASP A 595 25.99 15.19 -18.20
C ASP A 595 26.01 14.34 -16.93
N GLU A 596 26.57 14.85 -15.84
CA GLU A 596 26.67 14.25 -14.52
C GLU A 596 25.44 14.55 -13.67
N ILE A 597 24.68 15.62 -13.89
CA ILE A 597 23.29 15.78 -13.39
C ILE A 597 22.37 14.88 -14.20
N LYS A 598 22.53 14.73 -15.52
CA LYS A 598 21.75 13.72 -16.27
C LYS A 598 22.00 12.31 -15.74
N ASN A 599 23.26 11.95 -15.51
CA ASN A 599 23.64 10.61 -15.06
C ASN A 599 23.43 10.42 -13.55
N SER A 600 23.67 11.43 -12.71
CA SER A 600 23.41 11.38 -11.26
C SER A 600 21.93 11.57 -10.93
N VAL A 601 21.12 12.28 -11.72
CA VAL A 601 19.66 12.29 -11.52
C VAL A 601 19.10 10.91 -11.83
N ILE A 602 19.61 10.20 -12.84
CA ILE A 602 19.22 8.81 -13.15
C ILE A 602 19.78 7.81 -12.11
N MET A 603 21.00 8.02 -11.62
CA MET A 603 21.64 7.13 -10.64
C MET A 603 21.14 7.37 -9.20
N GLN A 604 20.94 8.62 -8.79
CA GLN A 604 20.34 8.98 -7.51
C GLN A 604 18.83 8.77 -7.47
N THR A 605 18.10 8.89 -8.60
CA THR A 605 16.72 8.38 -8.61
C THR A 605 16.68 6.88 -8.35
N ARG A 606 17.66 6.09 -8.80
CA ARG A 606 17.69 4.64 -8.54
C ARG A 606 18.26 4.24 -7.17
N ILE A 607 19.14 5.05 -6.58
CA ILE A 607 19.73 4.80 -5.24
C ILE A 607 18.80 5.29 -4.11
N HIS A 608 18.06 6.40 -4.29
CA HIS A 608 17.12 6.95 -3.30
C HIS A 608 15.64 6.62 -3.58
N PHE A 609 15.30 6.26 -4.82
CA PHE A 609 14.01 5.68 -5.18
C PHE A 609 14.25 4.32 -5.86
N PRO A 610 14.46 3.23 -5.11
CA PRO A 610 14.17 1.91 -5.67
C PRO A 610 12.78 1.97 -6.29
N ALA A 611 12.60 1.36 -7.47
CA ALA A 611 11.30 1.28 -8.12
C ALA A 611 10.23 0.99 -7.05
N LEU A 612 9.15 1.80 -7.04
CA LEU A 612 8.01 1.56 -6.15
C LEU A 612 7.72 0.07 -6.17
N ARG A 613 7.71 -0.58 -5.00
CA ARG A 613 7.17 -1.94 -4.92
C ARG A 613 5.80 -1.90 -5.58
N PRO A 614 5.54 -2.70 -6.62
CA PRO A 614 4.17 -2.93 -7.05
C PRO A 614 3.41 -3.41 -5.81
N ILE A 615 2.33 -2.69 -5.45
CA ILE A 615 1.35 -3.20 -4.50
C ILE A 615 0.84 -4.50 -5.13
N TYR A 616 1.08 -5.65 -4.50
CA TYR A 616 0.41 -6.89 -4.87
C TYR A 616 -1.01 -6.78 -4.30
N GLU A 617 -1.94 -6.28 -5.10
CA GLU A 617 -3.35 -6.64 -4.89
C GLU A 617 -3.40 -8.14 -5.13
N GLN A 618 -3.46 -8.89 -4.02
CA GLN A 618 -3.64 -10.32 -4.05
C GLN A 618 -4.93 -10.60 -4.84
N HIS A 619 -4.77 -11.22 -6.03
CA HIS A 619 -5.77 -11.93 -6.85
C HIS A 619 -6.41 -11.25 -8.07
N GLU A 620 -6.22 -9.97 -8.36
CA GLU A 620 -6.92 -9.36 -9.53
C GLU A 620 -6.06 -9.21 -10.79
N LEU A 621 -6.64 -9.62 -11.92
CA LEU A 621 -6.23 -9.22 -13.27
C LEU A 621 -6.27 -7.70 -13.33
N ARG A 622 -5.12 -7.02 -13.20
CA ARG A 622 -5.06 -5.60 -13.54
C ARG A 622 -5.35 -5.43 -15.03
N PRO A 623 -6.38 -4.67 -15.42
CA PRO A 623 -6.59 -4.34 -16.83
C PRO A 623 -5.34 -3.62 -17.33
N VAL A 624 -4.77 -4.07 -18.45
CA VAL A 624 -3.58 -3.47 -19.07
C VAL A 624 -3.96 -2.18 -19.82
N THR A 625 -4.86 -1.38 -19.25
CA THR A 625 -5.38 -0.14 -19.82
C THR A 625 -4.56 1.09 -19.48
N ASP A 626 -3.61 0.99 -18.54
CA ASP A 626 -2.97 2.17 -17.95
C ASP A 626 -1.57 2.49 -18.50
N VAL A 627 -1.08 1.71 -19.48
CA VAL A 627 0.21 1.98 -20.12
C VAL A 627 -0.01 2.58 -21.50
N SER A 628 0.27 3.88 -21.64
CA SER A 628 0.34 4.55 -22.94
C SER A 628 1.64 4.16 -23.62
N ILE A 629 1.55 3.43 -24.71
CA ILE A 629 2.70 2.92 -25.46
C ILE A 629 3.06 3.95 -26.53
N PRO A 630 4.31 4.44 -26.59
CA PRO A 630 4.71 5.39 -27.62
C PRO A 630 4.45 4.83 -29.03
N SER A 631 3.90 5.64 -29.94
CA SER A 631 3.64 5.23 -31.33
C SER A 631 4.90 4.77 -32.08
N SER A 632 6.08 5.22 -31.64
CA SER A 632 7.38 4.75 -32.13
C SER A 632 7.60 3.25 -31.87
N ARG A 633 7.06 2.67 -30.79
CA ARG A 633 7.22 1.24 -30.49
C ARG A 633 6.56 0.33 -31.51
N LEU A 634 5.39 0.74 -32.01
CA LEU A 634 4.72 -0.01 -33.07
C LEU A 634 5.47 0.11 -34.40
N ALA A 635 6.05 1.28 -34.68
CA ALA A 635 6.88 1.47 -35.87
C ALA A 635 8.15 0.60 -35.83
N ASP A 636 8.83 0.57 -34.68
CA ASP A 636 10.01 -0.27 -34.46
C ASP A 636 9.67 -1.77 -34.56
N PHE A 637 8.54 -2.19 -33.98
CA PHE A 637 8.07 -3.58 -34.09
C PHE A 637 7.73 -3.96 -35.53
N ARG A 638 7.07 -3.09 -36.30
CA ARG A 638 6.81 -3.29 -37.73
C ARG A 638 8.08 -3.37 -38.56
N ARG A 639 9.09 -2.56 -38.25
CA ARG A 639 10.39 -2.62 -38.90
C ARG A 639 11.06 -3.99 -38.74
N PHE A 640 10.86 -4.67 -37.61
CA PHE A 640 11.41 -5.99 -37.34
C PHE A 640 10.54 -7.14 -37.89
N VAL A 641 9.23 -7.05 -37.74
CA VAL A 641 8.30 -8.15 -38.08
C VAL A 641 7.83 -8.10 -39.54
N GLY A 642 7.73 -6.91 -40.13
CA GLY A 642 7.22 -6.64 -41.47
C GLY A 642 6.15 -5.55 -41.49
N ASP A 643 6.03 -4.85 -42.62
CA ASP A 643 5.03 -3.81 -42.84
C ASP A 643 3.60 -4.38 -42.71
N GLY A 644 2.78 -3.72 -41.90
CA GLY A 644 1.42 -4.18 -41.56
C GLY A 644 1.30 -5.03 -40.29
N ALA A 645 2.41 -5.39 -39.63
CA ALA A 645 2.36 -6.09 -38.35
C ALA A 645 1.70 -5.25 -37.25
N ASN A 646 0.92 -5.91 -36.39
CA ASN A 646 0.29 -5.30 -35.21
C ASN A 646 0.47 -6.23 -34.00
N PHE A 647 0.43 -5.63 -32.80
CA PHE A 647 0.33 -6.41 -31.57
C PHE A 647 -1.06 -7.07 -31.50
N LYS A 648 -1.09 -8.38 -31.22
CA LYS A 648 -2.34 -9.15 -31.11
C LYS A 648 -3.11 -8.84 -29.81
N ALA A 649 -2.41 -8.34 -28.80
CA ALA A 649 -2.95 -7.93 -27.51
C ALA A 649 -2.18 -6.72 -26.97
N LYS A 650 -2.83 -5.87 -26.16
CA LYS A 650 -2.21 -4.67 -25.56
C LYS A 650 -1.00 -5.04 -24.70
N GLU A 651 -1.10 -6.17 -24.02
CA GLU A 651 -0.08 -6.76 -23.15
C GLU A 651 1.24 -7.05 -23.89
N GLN A 652 1.17 -7.41 -25.18
CA GLN A 652 2.38 -7.60 -25.98
C GLN A 652 3.12 -6.28 -26.20
N ALA A 653 2.36 -5.23 -26.46
CA ALA A 653 2.92 -3.93 -26.70
C ALA A 653 3.54 -3.36 -25.40
N VAL A 654 2.92 -3.62 -24.24
CA VAL A 654 3.48 -3.28 -22.91
C VAL A 654 4.74 -4.09 -22.60
N LEU A 655 4.78 -5.38 -22.94
CA LEU A 655 5.98 -6.22 -22.80
C LEU A 655 7.13 -5.68 -23.66
N PHE A 656 6.83 -5.35 -24.93
CA PHE A 656 7.81 -4.81 -25.87
C PHE A 656 8.44 -3.51 -25.34
N ASP A 657 7.61 -2.58 -24.88
CA ASP A 657 8.09 -1.31 -24.33
C ASP A 657 8.89 -1.51 -23.03
N ALA A 658 8.41 -2.37 -22.11
CA ALA A 658 9.12 -2.65 -20.86
C ALA A 658 10.52 -3.28 -21.09
N MET A 659 10.66 -4.14 -22.09
CA MET A 659 11.97 -4.69 -22.49
C MET A 659 12.85 -3.67 -23.23
N ALA A 660 12.23 -2.76 -23.99
CA ALA A 660 12.93 -1.68 -24.66
C ALA A 660 13.56 -0.69 -23.65
N THR A 661 12.84 -0.32 -22.58
CA THR A 661 13.37 0.56 -21.53
C THR A 661 14.35 -0.16 -20.60
N ASN A 662 14.16 -1.46 -20.38
CA ASN A 662 15.04 -2.32 -19.58
C ASN A 662 15.24 -1.80 -18.14
N GLU A 663 14.16 -1.34 -17.51
CA GLU A 663 14.20 -0.69 -16.18
C GLU A 663 13.88 -1.62 -15.01
N HIS A 664 13.19 -2.73 -15.26
CA HIS A 664 12.65 -3.61 -14.22
C HIS A 664 12.75 -5.08 -14.60
N ASN A 665 12.74 -5.97 -13.61
CA ASN A 665 12.43 -7.38 -13.84
C ASN A 665 10.96 -7.50 -14.27
N ILE A 666 10.68 -8.31 -15.29
CA ILE A 666 9.36 -8.41 -15.92
C ILE A 666 8.84 -9.84 -15.79
N LEU A 667 7.61 -10.01 -15.30
CA LEU A 667 6.91 -11.30 -15.32
C LEU A 667 5.76 -11.21 -16.31
N ALA A 668 5.96 -11.73 -17.52
CA ALA A 668 4.95 -11.71 -18.57
C ALA A 668 4.15 -13.02 -18.58
N VAL A 669 2.96 -12.98 -18.00
CA VAL A 669 1.94 -14.04 -18.01
C VAL A 669 1.01 -13.84 -19.21
N ILE A 670 1.52 -14.12 -20.40
CA ILE A 670 0.82 -13.92 -21.67
C ILE A 670 0.47 -15.27 -22.26
N ARG A 671 -0.83 -15.56 -22.43
CA ARG A 671 -1.34 -16.88 -22.86
C ARG A 671 -0.63 -17.42 -24.10
N CYS A 672 -0.51 -18.74 -24.17
CA CYS A 672 0.14 -19.44 -25.28
C CYS A 672 -0.48 -19.05 -26.63
N GLY A 673 0.35 -18.92 -27.66
CA GLY A 673 -0.09 -18.56 -29.02
C GLY A 673 -0.23 -17.06 -29.31
N LEU A 674 -0.20 -16.17 -28.30
CA LEU A 674 -0.19 -14.73 -28.56
C LEU A 674 1.16 -14.22 -29.10
N GLY A 675 2.28 -14.92 -28.82
CA GLY A 675 3.60 -14.58 -29.35
C GLY A 675 4.51 -13.86 -28.37
N LYS A 676 4.51 -14.28 -27.09
CA LYS A 676 5.38 -13.74 -26.02
C LYS A 676 6.87 -13.75 -26.38
N THR A 677 7.36 -14.88 -26.91
CA THR A 677 8.76 -15.07 -27.30
C THR A 677 9.16 -14.20 -28.50
N GLU A 678 8.26 -14.01 -29.47
CA GLU A 678 8.52 -13.17 -30.66
C GLU A 678 8.75 -11.70 -30.27
N VAL A 679 7.93 -11.19 -29.35
CA VAL A 679 8.03 -9.83 -28.81
C VAL A 679 9.35 -9.65 -28.07
N ALA A 680 9.74 -10.63 -27.27
CA ALA A 680 10.98 -10.59 -26.51
C ALA A 680 12.23 -10.64 -27.42
N ILE A 681 12.20 -11.46 -28.48
CA ILE A 681 13.25 -11.47 -29.51
C ILE A 681 13.36 -10.11 -30.19
N ALA A 682 12.24 -9.53 -30.63
CA ALA A 682 12.22 -8.24 -31.31
C ALA A 682 12.81 -7.12 -30.42
N ALA A 683 12.44 -7.07 -29.14
CA ALA A 683 12.95 -6.07 -28.20
C ALA A 683 14.45 -6.26 -27.93
N ALA A 684 14.90 -7.51 -27.76
CA ALA A 684 16.32 -7.83 -27.57
C ALA A 684 17.17 -7.41 -28.77
N THR A 685 16.68 -7.64 -29.99
CA THR A 685 17.41 -7.28 -31.22
C THR A 685 17.42 -5.77 -31.47
N LEU A 686 16.27 -5.09 -31.36
CA LEU A 686 16.15 -3.67 -31.72
C LEU A 686 16.81 -2.73 -30.71
N TYR A 687 16.79 -3.10 -29.43
CA TYR A 687 17.27 -2.23 -28.35
C TYR A 687 18.52 -2.78 -27.66
N GLY A 688 19.16 -3.82 -28.20
CA GLY A 688 20.38 -4.43 -27.64
C GLY A 688 21.53 -3.44 -27.41
N GLY A 689 21.68 -2.43 -28.28
CA GLY A 689 22.65 -1.35 -28.10
C GLY A 689 24.12 -1.82 -28.08
N GLY A 690 24.43 -2.89 -28.82
CA GLY A 690 25.76 -3.52 -28.83
C GLY A 690 26.05 -4.47 -27.67
N LYS A 691 25.08 -4.71 -26.77
CA LYS A 691 25.16 -5.65 -25.65
C LYS A 691 24.32 -6.90 -25.88
N PHE A 692 24.69 -8.00 -25.23
CA PHE A 692 24.03 -9.31 -25.38
C PHE A 692 22.76 -9.44 -24.54
N THR A 693 21.75 -10.13 -25.07
CA THR A 693 20.62 -10.63 -24.26
C THR A 693 20.73 -12.15 -24.12
N LEU A 694 20.72 -12.65 -22.88
CA LEU A 694 20.66 -14.10 -22.60
C LEU A 694 19.24 -14.59 -22.77
N PHE A 695 19.01 -15.64 -23.54
CA PHE A 695 17.76 -16.37 -23.60
C PHE A 695 17.93 -17.75 -22.97
N VAL A 696 17.29 -17.96 -21.83
CA VAL A 696 17.25 -19.24 -21.14
C VAL A 696 16.04 -20.05 -21.62
N VAL A 697 16.31 -21.22 -22.17
CA VAL A 697 15.31 -22.13 -22.74
C VAL A 697 15.28 -23.41 -21.89
N PRO A 698 14.34 -23.55 -20.93
CA PRO A 698 14.43 -24.61 -19.92
C PRO A 698 13.98 -26.00 -20.39
N VAL A 699 13.38 -26.09 -21.57
CA VAL A 699 12.88 -27.35 -22.14
C VAL A 699 13.59 -27.60 -23.46
N SER A 700 14.28 -28.75 -23.55
CA SER A 700 15.06 -29.13 -24.75
C SER A 700 14.21 -29.19 -26.03
N GLY A 701 12.92 -29.50 -25.92
CA GLY A 701 11.96 -29.47 -27.04
C GLY A 701 11.70 -28.08 -27.63
N LEU A 702 11.96 -26.99 -26.89
CA LEU A 702 11.75 -25.61 -27.35
C LEU A 702 12.92 -25.06 -28.16
N VAL A 703 14.12 -25.66 -28.01
CA VAL A 703 15.36 -25.13 -28.60
C VAL A 703 15.27 -25.02 -30.12
N ASN A 704 14.75 -26.05 -30.79
CA ASN A 704 14.66 -26.04 -32.25
C ASN A 704 13.67 -24.99 -32.76
N ASP A 705 12.51 -24.84 -32.12
CA ASP A 705 11.52 -23.82 -32.48
C ASP A 705 12.08 -22.41 -32.24
N PHE A 706 12.77 -22.20 -31.10
CA PHE A 706 13.41 -20.94 -30.78
C PHE A 706 14.47 -20.54 -31.83
N CYS A 707 15.40 -21.45 -32.15
CA CYS A 707 16.40 -21.22 -33.20
C CYS A 707 15.78 -20.97 -34.57
N PHE A 708 14.70 -21.70 -34.92
CA PHE A 708 13.98 -21.50 -36.16
C PHE A 708 13.39 -20.08 -36.26
N ARG A 709 12.79 -19.56 -35.19
CA ARG A 709 12.27 -18.18 -35.14
C ARG A 709 13.37 -17.15 -35.36
N LEU A 710 14.53 -17.32 -34.73
CA LEU A 710 15.67 -16.43 -34.89
C LEU A 710 16.17 -16.40 -36.34
N HIS A 711 16.34 -17.58 -36.96
CA HIS A 711 16.75 -17.67 -38.37
C HIS A 711 15.74 -17.03 -39.32
N LYS A 712 14.44 -17.28 -39.11
CA LYS A 712 13.37 -16.69 -39.91
C LYS A 712 13.38 -15.15 -39.87
N ARG A 713 13.88 -14.56 -38.79
CA ARG A 713 13.99 -13.10 -38.60
C ARG A 713 15.37 -12.54 -38.93
N GLY A 714 16.30 -13.36 -39.41
CA GLY A 714 17.67 -12.91 -39.69
C GLY A 714 18.43 -12.45 -38.44
N VAL A 715 18.03 -12.88 -37.25
CA VAL A 715 18.69 -12.51 -36.00
C VAL A 715 19.93 -13.36 -35.81
N THR A 716 21.09 -12.71 -35.66
CA THR A 716 22.35 -13.39 -35.33
C THR A 716 22.30 -13.87 -33.88
N HIS A 717 22.61 -15.14 -33.67
CA HIS A 717 22.60 -15.75 -32.35
C HIS A 717 23.74 -16.75 -32.13
N SER A 718 24.09 -16.98 -30.87
CA SER A 718 25.05 -18.01 -30.47
C SER A 718 24.49 -18.84 -29.32
N ARG A 719 24.83 -20.12 -29.29
CA ARG A 719 24.58 -20.97 -28.12
C ARG A 719 25.68 -20.73 -27.08
N TRP A 720 25.30 -20.55 -25.82
CA TRP A 720 26.23 -20.60 -24.70
C TRP A 720 26.62 -22.06 -24.40
N ARG A 721 27.92 -22.31 -24.36
CA ARG A 721 28.51 -23.60 -24.04
C ARG A 721 29.28 -23.51 -22.72
N ALA A 722 29.33 -24.62 -21.98
CA ALA A 722 30.00 -24.70 -20.68
C ALA A 722 31.53 -24.50 -20.77
N ASP A 723 32.10 -24.58 -21.97
CA ASP A 723 33.51 -24.26 -22.26
C ASP A 723 33.77 -22.75 -22.41
N GLY A 724 32.74 -21.91 -22.26
CA GLY A 724 32.82 -20.45 -22.40
C GLY A 724 32.91 -19.96 -23.85
N ALA A 725 32.86 -20.85 -24.85
CA ALA A 725 32.97 -20.47 -26.26
C ALA A 725 31.61 -20.04 -26.83
N PHE A 726 31.51 -18.77 -27.25
CA PHE A 726 30.37 -18.23 -27.99
C PHE A 726 30.83 -17.18 -29.01
N ASN A 727 29.99 -16.85 -29.99
CA ASN A 727 30.27 -15.78 -30.93
C ASN A 727 29.87 -14.43 -30.32
N GLU A 728 30.84 -13.54 -30.13
CA GLU A 728 30.65 -12.20 -29.55
C GLU A 728 29.99 -11.19 -30.52
N ASN A 729 29.81 -11.53 -31.80
CA ASN A 729 29.15 -10.67 -32.80
C ASN A 729 27.68 -11.04 -33.01
N VAL A 730 26.93 -11.28 -31.94
CA VAL A 730 25.52 -11.71 -31.99
C VAL A 730 24.63 -10.86 -31.10
N ALA A 731 23.36 -10.67 -31.49
CA ALA A 731 22.40 -9.92 -30.67
C ALA A 731 21.87 -10.76 -29.49
N ILE A 732 21.75 -12.07 -29.69
CA ILE A 732 21.14 -13.00 -28.72
C ILE A 732 22.09 -14.16 -28.44
N ILE A 733 22.33 -14.42 -27.16
CA ILE A 733 22.98 -15.64 -26.68
C ILE A 733 21.91 -16.50 -26.04
N TRP A 734 21.84 -17.80 -26.31
CA TRP A 734 20.88 -18.68 -25.65
C TRP A 734 21.53 -19.85 -24.94
N ALA A 735 20.94 -20.25 -23.81
CA ALA A 735 21.42 -21.35 -22.97
C ALA A 735 20.26 -22.26 -22.55
N PRO A 736 20.44 -23.59 -22.52
CA PRO A 736 19.57 -24.45 -21.73
C PRO A 736 19.76 -24.18 -20.23
N VAL A 737 18.75 -24.47 -19.40
CA VAL A 737 18.81 -24.22 -17.95
C VAL A 737 19.96 -24.96 -17.26
N GLU A 738 20.38 -26.10 -17.82
CA GLU A 738 21.52 -26.91 -17.40
C GLU A 738 22.87 -26.21 -17.53
N ASN A 739 22.95 -25.15 -18.35
CA ASN A 739 24.18 -24.45 -18.65
C ASN A 739 24.21 -23.05 -18.04
N LEU A 740 23.51 -22.83 -16.91
CA LEU A 740 23.46 -21.54 -16.20
C LEU A 740 24.55 -21.34 -15.14
N ASP A 741 25.41 -22.34 -14.92
CA ASP A 741 26.51 -22.27 -13.96
C ASP A 741 27.77 -21.69 -14.62
N PHE A 742 27.77 -20.37 -14.86
CA PHE A 742 28.89 -19.65 -15.44
C PHE A 742 29.07 -18.25 -14.85
N GLU A 743 30.30 -17.75 -14.90
CA GLU A 743 30.68 -16.44 -14.36
C GLU A 743 30.07 -15.27 -15.19
N PRO A 744 29.60 -14.19 -14.54
CA PRO A 744 29.06 -13.01 -15.22
C PRO A 744 30.06 -12.38 -16.21
N PHE A 745 29.66 -12.27 -17.48
CA PHE A 745 30.37 -11.44 -18.47
C PHE A 745 30.02 -9.94 -18.31
N HIS A 746 30.86 -9.01 -18.74
CA HIS A 746 30.60 -7.57 -18.51
C HIS A 746 29.66 -6.89 -19.54
N GLU A 747 29.20 -7.63 -20.57
CA GLU A 747 28.49 -7.07 -21.73
C GLU A 747 27.01 -7.51 -21.84
N TRP A 748 26.39 -7.99 -20.76
CA TRP A 748 24.95 -8.32 -20.78
C TRP A 748 24.07 -7.08 -20.68
N ARG A 749 22.96 -7.09 -21.42
CA ARG A 749 21.86 -6.13 -21.31
C ARG A 749 20.76 -6.64 -20.39
N ALA A 750 20.34 -7.88 -20.60
CA ALA A 750 19.18 -8.49 -19.94
C ALA A 750 19.23 -10.02 -20.04
N VAL A 751 18.46 -10.69 -19.18
CA VAL A 751 18.18 -12.12 -19.26
C VAL A 751 16.70 -12.31 -19.55
N VAL A 752 16.37 -13.23 -20.46
CA VAL A 752 15.01 -13.67 -20.75
C VAL A 752 14.91 -15.14 -20.38
N PHE A 753 13.95 -15.52 -19.55
CA PHE A 753 13.71 -16.91 -19.14
C PHE A 753 12.33 -17.35 -19.64
N ASP A 754 12.30 -18.25 -20.62
CA ASP A 754 11.02 -18.76 -21.16
C ASP A 754 10.45 -19.88 -20.28
N GLU A 755 9.13 -20.08 -20.33
CA GLU A 755 8.38 -21.05 -19.51
C GLU A 755 8.75 -21.08 -18.01
N VAL A 756 8.82 -19.90 -17.38
CA VAL A 756 9.29 -19.74 -16.00
C VAL A 756 8.46 -20.51 -14.95
N HIS A 757 7.21 -20.87 -15.26
CA HIS A 757 6.36 -21.68 -14.38
C HIS A 757 6.97 -23.06 -14.08
N ARG A 758 7.93 -23.52 -14.90
CA ARG A 758 8.69 -24.75 -14.65
C ARG A 758 9.52 -24.70 -13.38
N LEU A 759 9.85 -23.49 -12.89
CA LEU A 759 10.39 -23.30 -11.54
C LEU A 759 9.45 -23.83 -10.44
N LEU A 760 8.14 -23.80 -10.68
CA LEU A 760 7.13 -24.28 -9.75
C LEU A 760 6.85 -25.77 -9.94
N THR A 761 6.76 -26.22 -11.18
CA THR A 761 6.31 -27.58 -11.49
C THR A 761 7.44 -28.61 -11.47
N ASP A 762 8.66 -28.22 -11.85
CA ASP A 762 9.74 -29.17 -12.15
C ASP A 762 10.86 -29.19 -11.08
N ILE A 763 10.92 -28.21 -10.18
CA ILE A 763 12.07 -28.02 -9.27
C ILE A 763 12.36 -29.22 -8.36
N ALA A 764 11.34 -29.98 -7.98
CA ALA A 764 11.47 -31.15 -7.12
C ALA A 764 12.22 -32.32 -7.79
N PHE A 765 12.07 -32.50 -9.11
CA PHE A 765 12.70 -33.60 -9.86
C PHE A 765 13.75 -33.14 -10.88
N ARG A 766 13.83 -31.84 -11.17
CA ARG A 766 14.90 -31.17 -11.92
C ARG A 766 15.53 -30.07 -11.04
N PRO A 767 16.40 -30.43 -10.08
CA PRO A 767 17.03 -29.48 -9.17
C PRO A 767 17.84 -28.37 -9.88
N VAL A 768 18.20 -28.56 -11.14
CA VAL A 768 18.82 -27.53 -11.98
C VAL A 768 18.03 -26.20 -12.00
N PHE A 769 16.71 -26.22 -11.78
CA PHE A 769 15.91 -25.00 -11.68
C PHE A 769 16.28 -24.11 -10.47
N TRP A 770 16.98 -24.64 -9.45
CA TRP A 770 17.58 -23.83 -8.39
C TRP A 770 18.60 -22.81 -8.92
N LEU A 771 19.22 -23.07 -10.08
CA LEU A 771 20.14 -22.14 -10.73
C LEU A 771 19.44 -20.86 -11.22
N PHE A 772 18.10 -20.83 -11.27
CA PHE A 772 17.36 -19.60 -11.56
C PHE A 772 17.76 -18.46 -10.61
N ALA A 773 17.93 -18.75 -9.32
CA ALA A 773 18.34 -17.76 -8.33
C ALA A 773 19.73 -17.19 -8.64
N SER A 774 20.63 -17.97 -9.26
CA SER A 774 21.97 -17.52 -9.65
C SER A 774 21.93 -16.45 -10.75
N LEU A 775 20.87 -16.35 -11.54
CA LEU A 775 20.72 -15.31 -12.57
C LEU A 775 20.77 -13.89 -11.97
N THR A 776 20.40 -13.74 -10.70
CA THR A 776 20.49 -12.46 -9.98
C THR A 776 21.92 -11.93 -9.85
N LYS A 777 22.93 -12.82 -9.89
CA LYS A 777 24.35 -12.47 -9.82
C LYS A 777 24.82 -11.67 -11.03
N TYR A 778 24.11 -11.75 -12.16
CA TYR A 778 24.45 -11.00 -13.38
C TYR A 778 24.15 -9.50 -13.28
N GLY A 779 23.39 -9.05 -12.28
CA GLY A 779 23.12 -7.63 -12.05
C GLY A 779 22.33 -6.92 -13.17
N VAL A 780 21.73 -7.68 -14.09
CA VAL A 780 20.92 -7.18 -15.21
C VAL A 780 19.44 -7.53 -15.03
N PRO A 781 18.50 -6.78 -15.63
CA PRO A 781 17.08 -7.09 -15.56
C PRO A 781 16.74 -8.47 -16.14
N ILE A 782 15.83 -9.18 -15.46
CA ILE A 782 15.34 -10.51 -15.85
C ILE A 782 13.89 -10.40 -16.34
N CYS A 783 13.62 -10.88 -17.54
CA CYS A 783 12.30 -11.02 -18.14
C CYS A 783 11.87 -12.49 -18.13
N ALA A 784 10.97 -12.85 -17.22
CA ALA A 784 10.39 -14.17 -17.10
C ALA A 784 9.08 -14.27 -17.90
N LEU A 785 9.02 -15.24 -18.81
CA LEU A 785 7.86 -15.46 -19.69
C LEU A 785 7.12 -16.74 -19.28
N THR A 786 5.79 -16.69 -19.26
CA THR A 786 4.95 -17.88 -19.05
C THR A 786 3.57 -17.70 -19.68
N GLY A 787 2.94 -18.80 -20.13
CA GLY A 787 1.55 -18.78 -20.60
C GLY A 787 0.52 -18.98 -19.49
N ASN A 788 0.96 -19.54 -18.37
CA ASN A 788 0.15 -20.24 -17.39
C ASN A 788 0.84 -20.09 -16.03
N LEU A 789 0.38 -19.11 -15.24
CA LEU A 789 0.76 -18.88 -13.86
C LEU A 789 -0.44 -18.28 -13.12
N PRO A 790 -1.20 -19.02 -12.33
CA PRO A 790 -2.37 -18.50 -11.65
C PRO A 790 -1.99 -17.44 -10.61
N PRO A 791 -2.86 -16.45 -10.32
CA PRO A 791 -2.54 -15.36 -9.38
C PRO A 791 -2.13 -15.83 -7.98
N HIS A 792 -2.72 -16.90 -7.45
CA HIS A 792 -2.42 -17.43 -6.12
C HIS A 792 -1.02 -18.07 -6.01
N GLU A 793 -0.45 -18.58 -7.11
CA GLU A 793 0.93 -19.13 -7.10
C GLU A 793 2.01 -18.07 -7.34
N LEU A 794 1.63 -16.80 -7.54
CA LEU A 794 2.59 -15.71 -7.73
C LEU A 794 3.50 -15.53 -6.52
N GLU A 795 2.96 -15.65 -5.32
CA GLU A 795 3.74 -15.52 -4.09
C GLU A 795 4.79 -16.63 -3.98
N TYR A 796 4.41 -17.86 -4.30
CA TYR A 796 5.31 -19.00 -4.30
C TYR A 796 6.40 -18.88 -5.38
N PHE A 797 6.05 -18.37 -6.57
CA PHE A 797 7.03 -18.03 -7.60
C PHE A 797 8.03 -16.98 -7.14
N VAL A 798 7.56 -15.90 -6.51
CA VAL A 798 8.43 -14.83 -5.98
C VAL A 798 9.43 -15.40 -4.96
N GLN A 799 8.97 -16.25 -4.05
CA GLN A 799 9.82 -16.91 -3.06
C GLN A 799 10.90 -17.79 -3.73
N LEU A 800 10.50 -18.68 -4.66
CA LEU A 800 11.44 -19.57 -5.36
C LEU A 800 12.41 -18.83 -6.27
N SER A 801 11.97 -17.73 -6.88
CA SER A 801 12.80 -16.92 -7.78
C SER A 801 13.91 -16.15 -7.05
N GLY A 802 13.77 -15.93 -5.74
CA GLY A 802 14.64 -15.05 -4.95
C GLY A 802 14.55 -13.58 -5.31
N ILE A 803 13.62 -13.19 -6.19
CA ILE A 803 13.45 -11.82 -6.71
C ILE A 803 12.15 -11.22 -6.15
N PRO A 804 12.23 -10.23 -5.24
CA PRO A 804 11.06 -9.72 -4.54
C PRO A 804 10.17 -8.80 -5.40
N GLN A 805 10.65 -8.33 -6.55
CA GLN A 805 9.98 -7.32 -7.38
C GLN A 805 9.88 -7.75 -8.85
N TRP A 806 8.65 -7.88 -9.36
CA TRP A 806 8.35 -8.17 -10.76
C TRP A 806 7.30 -7.20 -11.32
N LYS A 807 7.58 -6.57 -12.46
CA LYS A 807 6.56 -5.91 -13.28
C LYS A 807 5.73 -6.98 -13.97
N THR A 808 4.58 -7.31 -13.39
CA THR A 808 3.71 -8.37 -13.92
C THR A 808 2.83 -7.84 -15.05
N ILE A 809 2.88 -8.50 -16.21
CA ILE A 809 2.07 -8.21 -17.39
C ILE A 809 1.24 -9.46 -17.65
N ARG A 810 -0.10 -9.36 -17.59
CA ARG A 810 -0.97 -10.54 -17.59
C ARG A 810 -2.12 -10.39 -18.58
N THR A 811 -2.35 -11.41 -19.39
CA THR A 811 -3.57 -11.53 -20.21
C THR A 811 -4.61 -12.42 -19.51
N PRO A 812 -5.92 -12.18 -19.72
CA PRO A 812 -6.95 -13.15 -19.34
C PRO A 812 -6.70 -14.53 -19.95
N TYR A 813 -6.95 -15.57 -19.17
CA TYR A 813 -6.72 -16.97 -19.54
C TYR A 813 -7.81 -17.51 -20.48
N GLY A 814 -9.06 -17.07 -20.29
CA GLY A 814 -10.24 -17.59 -21.00
C GLY A 814 -10.13 -17.48 -22.53
N ARG A 815 -10.42 -18.59 -23.20
CA ARG A 815 -10.49 -18.69 -24.66
C ARG A 815 -11.93 -19.01 -25.07
N PRO A 816 -12.72 -18.01 -25.52
CA PRO A 816 -14.14 -18.21 -25.81
C PRO A 816 -14.39 -19.21 -26.95
N ASN A 817 -13.35 -19.49 -27.75
CA ASN A 817 -13.39 -20.45 -28.84
C ASN A 817 -13.07 -21.90 -28.43
N ILE A 818 -12.82 -22.19 -27.15
CA ILE A 818 -12.57 -23.54 -26.64
C ILE A 818 -13.76 -24.00 -25.79
N ARG A 819 -14.29 -25.18 -26.11
CA ARG A 819 -15.26 -25.90 -25.29
C ARG A 819 -14.56 -27.03 -24.53
N TYR A 820 -14.75 -27.10 -23.23
CA TYR A 820 -14.20 -28.14 -22.37
C TYR A 820 -15.26 -29.21 -22.08
N GLU A 821 -14.89 -30.48 -22.13
CA GLU A 821 -15.74 -31.62 -21.81
C GLU A 821 -15.00 -32.63 -20.93
N VAL A 822 -15.73 -33.29 -20.03
CA VAL A 822 -15.24 -34.44 -19.27
C VAL A 822 -16.06 -35.65 -19.67
N MET A 823 -15.39 -36.74 -20.02
CA MET A 823 -16.03 -37.98 -20.46
C MET A 823 -15.50 -39.17 -19.65
N VAL A 824 -16.40 -40.10 -19.33
CA VAL A 824 -16.07 -41.38 -18.69
C VAL A 824 -16.20 -42.49 -19.72
N ASP A 825 -15.24 -43.40 -19.73
CA ASP A 825 -15.26 -44.69 -20.43
C ASP A 825 -15.19 -44.69 -21.98
N HIS A 826 -15.65 -43.69 -22.76
CA HIS A 826 -15.72 -43.83 -24.24
C HIS A 826 -15.25 -42.60 -25.05
N VAL A 827 -14.30 -42.79 -25.98
CA VAL A 827 -14.10 -41.86 -27.12
C VAL A 827 -15.20 -42.21 -28.12
N LYS A 828 -16.26 -41.40 -28.25
CA LYS A 828 -17.12 -41.52 -29.44
C LYS A 828 -16.26 -41.20 -30.66
N ASN A 829 -16.40 -41.96 -31.75
CA ASN A 829 -15.81 -41.65 -33.06
C ASN A 829 -16.23 -40.23 -33.48
N LYS A 830 -15.43 -39.21 -33.11
CA LYS A 830 -15.65 -37.83 -33.55
C LYS A 830 -15.15 -37.74 -35.00
N GLN A 831 -16.06 -37.35 -35.90
CA GLN A 831 -15.76 -37.20 -37.32
C GLN A 831 -14.93 -35.94 -37.55
N TRP A 832 -14.05 -35.99 -38.54
CA TRP A 832 -13.27 -34.85 -39.01
C TRP A 832 -14.21 -33.79 -39.62
N GLU A 833 -14.19 -32.56 -39.13
CA GLU A 833 -15.06 -31.49 -39.64
C GLU A 833 -14.56 -30.94 -40.98
N ALA A 834 -13.24 -30.82 -41.16
CA ALA A 834 -12.59 -30.42 -42.41
C ALA A 834 -11.24 -31.16 -42.64
N PRO A 835 -10.71 -31.29 -43.87
CA PRO A 835 -9.44 -31.99 -44.16
C PRO A 835 -8.19 -31.43 -43.45
N GLU A 836 -8.17 -30.12 -43.22
CA GLU A 836 -7.11 -29.40 -42.52
C GLU A 836 -7.11 -29.61 -41.00
N ASP A 837 -8.20 -30.17 -40.45
CA ASP A 837 -8.33 -30.34 -39.02
C ASP A 837 -7.41 -31.45 -38.50
N ARG A 838 -6.91 -31.19 -37.30
CA ARG A 838 -5.98 -32.06 -36.58
C ARG A 838 -6.49 -32.40 -35.18
N ILE A 839 -6.05 -33.55 -34.67
CA ILE A 839 -6.33 -34.04 -33.33
C ILE A 839 -5.02 -34.23 -32.56
N LEU A 840 -4.98 -33.73 -31.34
CA LEU A 840 -3.92 -34.04 -30.38
C LEU A 840 -4.47 -34.89 -29.25
N ILE A 841 -3.72 -35.92 -28.86
CA ILE A 841 -4.07 -36.78 -27.74
C ILE A 841 -2.89 -36.85 -26.79
N PHE A 842 -3.10 -36.40 -25.56
CA PHE A 842 -2.11 -36.40 -24.52
C PHE A 842 -2.29 -37.60 -23.60
N THR A 843 -1.22 -38.33 -23.36
CA THR A 843 -1.15 -39.47 -22.42
C THR A 843 -0.12 -39.20 -21.34
N GLN A 844 -0.25 -39.88 -20.19
CA GLN A 844 0.73 -39.75 -19.10
C GLN A 844 2.08 -40.36 -19.48
N THR A 845 2.08 -41.55 -20.10
CA THR A 845 3.34 -42.26 -20.41
C THR A 845 3.63 -42.34 -21.91
N ARG A 846 4.92 -42.52 -22.22
CA ARG A 846 5.39 -42.81 -23.58
C ARG A 846 4.87 -44.14 -24.11
N ALA A 847 4.65 -45.11 -23.21
CA ALA A 847 4.09 -46.41 -23.56
C ALA A 847 2.64 -46.25 -24.04
N ASP A 848 1.82 -45.50 -23.31
CA ASP A 848 0.43 -45.24 -23.67
C ASP A 848 0.33 -44.50 -25.01
N ALA A 849 1.16 -43.48 -25.26
CA ALA A 849 1.19 -42.77 -26.53
C ALA A 849 1.51 -43.73 -27.70
N SER A 850 2.43 -44.67 -27.48
CA SER A 850 2.83 -45.66 -28.49
C SER A 850 1.75 -46.70 -28.75
N GLN A 851 1.05 -47.13 -27.69
CA GLN A 851 -0.07 -48.08 -27.80
C GLN A 851 -1.31 -47.44 -28.44
N LEU A 852 -1.55 -46.15 -28.19
CA LEU A 852 -2.72 -45.43 -28.69
C LEU A 852 -2.61 -45.03 -30.17
N ALA A 853 -1.41 -44.69 -30.63
CA ALA A 853 -1.18 -44.25 -32.02
C ALA A 853 -1.78 -45.17 -33.10
N PRO A 854 -1.60 -46.52 -33.08
CA PRO A 854 -2.22 -47.40 -34.06
C PRO A 854 -3.75 -47.45 -33.92
N LEU A 855 -4.29 -47.36 -32.70
CA LEU A 855 -5.74 -47.43 -32.43
C LEU A 855 -6.51 -46.22 -32.98
N ILE A 856 -5.85 -45.06 -33.06
CA ILE A 856 -6.44 -43.81 -33.59
C ILE A 856 -6.12 -43.58 -35.07
N GLY A 857 -5.43 -44.52 -35.73
CA GLY A 857 -4.99 -44.37 -37.12
C GLY A 857 -4.03 -43.18 -37.33
N GLY A 858 -3.16 -42.91 -36.34
CA GLY A 858 -2.29 -41.73 -36.30
C GLY A 858 -0.85 -42.05 -35.89
N GLY A 859 -0.13 -41.03 -35.40
CA GLY A 859 1.27 -41.14 -34.98
C GLY A 859 1.49 -41.02 -33.47
N ALA A 860 2.64 -41.48 -32.98
CA ALA A 860 3.11 -41.20 -31.62
C ALA A 860 4.32 -40.26 -31.66
N TYR A 861 4.19 -39.06 -31.07
CA TYR A 861 5.33 -38.19 -30.83
C TYR A 861 6.02 -38.55 -29.51
N LEU A 862 7.23 -39.11 -29.64
CA LEU A 862 8.14 -39.39 -28.55
C LEU A 862 9.38 -38.52 -28.77
N ALA A 863 9.52 -37.44 -28.00
CA ALA A 863 10.66 -36.53 -28.11
C ALA A 863 12.00 -37.33 -28.09
N PRO A 864 12.95 -37.03 -29.00
CA PRO A 864 13.00 -35.90 -29.94
C PRO A 864 12.60 -36.25 -31.40
N LYS A 865 11.79 -37.28 -31.67
CA LYS A 865 11.50 -37.75 -33.05
C LYS A 865 10.77 -36.71 -33.92
N LEU A 866 11.49 -35.96 -34.76
CA LEU A 866 10.96 -34.88 -35.61
C LEU A 866 10.16 -35.35 -36.85
N LYS A 867 10.41 -36.57 -37.35
CA LYS A 867 9.78 -37.09 -38.57
C LYS A 867 8.24 -37.10 -38.49
N ILE A 868 7.71 -37.59 -37.36
CA ILE A 868 6.26 -37.70 -37.15
C ILE A 868 5.58 -36.33 -37.07
N LEU A 869 6.29 -35.29 -36.62
CA LEU A 869 5.79 -33.92 -36.65
C LEU A 869 5.71 -33.40 -38.08
N ALA A 870 6.71 -33.70 -38.91
CA ALA A 870 6.69 -33.31 -40.33
C ALA A 870 5.52 -33.97 -41.06
N GLU A 871 5.27 -35.27 -40.85
CA GLU A 871 4.12 -36.01 -41.38
C GLU A 871 2.77 -35.38 -40.91
N PHE A 872 2.69 -34.97 -39.64
CA PHE A 872 1.51 -34.28 -39.10
C PHE A 872 1.29 -32.89 -39.70
N HIS A 873 2.37 -32.14 -39.93
CA HIS A 873 2.33 -30.83 -40.58
C HIS A 873 1.93 -30.95 -42.06
N ALA A 874 2.47 -31.94 -42.78
CA ALA A 874 2.13 -32.24 -44.17
C ALA A 874 0.68 -32.74 -44.32
N GLY A 875 0.14 -33.37 -43.27
CA GLY A 875 -1.21 -33.94 -43.27
C GLY A 875 -1.28 -35.42 -43.62
N ASP A 876 -0.12 -36.08 -43.73
CA ASP A 876 -0.01 -37.53 -43.91
C ASP A 876 -0.63 -38.29 -42.73
N ILE A 877 -0.51 -37.71 -41.53
CA ILE A 877 -1.24 -38.13 -40.33
C ILE A 877 -2.05 -36.96 -39.78
N ARG A 878 -3.25 -37.26 -39.27
CA ARG A 878 -4.19 -36.23 -38.80
C ARG A 878 -4.41 -36.25 -37.28
N ALA A 879 -4.07 -37.36 -36.63
CA ALA A 879 -4.10 -37.52 -35.18
C ALA A 879 -2.69 -37.82 -34.66
N LEU A 880 -2.32 -37.19 -33.54
CA LEU A 880 -1.02 -37.37 -32.92
C LEU A 880 -1.18 -37.60 -31.42
N ALA A 881 -0.73 -38.77 -30.96
CA ALA A 881 -0.60 -39.10 -29.55
C ALA A 881 0.76 -38.65 -29.02
N ALA A 882 0.81 -38.02 -27.86
CA ALA A 882 2.03 -37.49 -27.25
C ALA A 882 1.93 -37.41 -25.73
N THR A 883 3.06 -37.20 -25.06
CA THR A 883 3.06 -36.78 -23.64
C THR A 883 3.03 -35.26 -23.52
N SER A 884 2.92 -34.73 -22.30
CA SER A 884 2.93 -33.28 -22.00
C SER A 884 4.14 -32.53 -22.59
N VAL A 885 5.24 -33.23 -22.91
CA VAL A 885 6.43 -32.65 -23.55
C VAL A 885 6.09 -31.93 -24.87
N LEU A 886 5.15 -32.46 -25.67
CA LEU A 886 4.75 -31.80 -26.92
C LEU A 886 3.95 -30.51 -26.67
N ALA A 887 3.29 -30.38 -25.52
CA ALA A 887 2.55 -29.17 -25.19
C ALA A 887 3.50 -27.96 -25.03
N SER A 888 4.78 -28.17 -24.75
CA SER A 888 5.78 -27.11 -24.75
C SER A 888 6.26 -26.83 -26.18
N GLY A 889 5.86 -25.68 -26.74
CA GLY A 889 6.37 -25.17 -28.02
C GLY A 889 5.63 -25.57 -29.29
N PHE A 890 4.72 -26.55 -29.25
CA PHE A 890 3.96 -26.92 -30.44
C PHE A 890 2.93 -25.83 -30.84
N ASP A 891 2.99 -25.39 -32.10
CA ASP A 891 2.16 -24.33 -32.68
C ASP A 891 1.52 -24.80 -33.99
N PHE A 892 0.23 -25.14 -33.96
CA PHE A 892 -0.54 -25.52 -35.14
C PHE A 892 -1.92 -24.84 -35.13
N PRO A 893 -2.33 -24.10 -36.18
CA PRO A 893 -3.57 -23.32 -36.17
C PRO A 893 -4.85 -24.14 -36.03
N SER A 894 -4.96 -25.27 -36.75
CA SER A 894 -6.23 -25.98 -36.98
C SER A 894 -6.42 -27.24 -36.11
N ILE A 895 -5.98 -27.21 -34.84
CA ILE A 895 -6.28 -28.31 -33.91
C ILE A 895 -7.72 -28.17 -33.43
N ARG A 896 -8.62 -29.06 -33.86
CA ARG A 896 -10.04 -29.02 -33.48
C ARG A 896 -10.35 -29.84 -32.25
N HIS A 897 -9.62 -30.93 -32.03
CA HIS A 897 -9.80 -31.75 -30.84
C HIS A 897 -8.50 -31.93 -30.07
N THR A 898 -8.59 -31.79 -28.76
CA THR A 898 -7.51 -32.14 -27.84
C THR A 898 -8.06 -33.06 -26.77
N PHE A 899 -7.46 -34.24 -26.64
CA PHE A 899 -7.84 -35.23 -25.63
C PHE A 899 -6.76 -35.34 -24.58
N LEU A 900 -7.12 -35.41 -23.31
CA LEU A 900 -6.24 -35.81 -22.21
C LEU A 900 -6.73 -37.17 -21.73
N MET A 901 -5.91 -38.20 -21.92
CA MET A 901 -6.19 -39.57 -21.51
C MET A 901 -5.72 -39.78 -20.08
N GLY A 902 -6.67 -39.84 -19.16
CA GLY A 902 -6.44 -39.90 -17.72
C GLY A 902 -6.16 -38.54 -17.09
N PHE A 903 -5.95 -38.53 -15.77
CA PHE A 903 -5.64 -37.32 -15.02
C PHE A 903 -4.28 -36.74 -15.45
N PRO A 904 -4.19 -35.42 -15.71
CA PRO A 904 -2.89 -34.78 -15.93
C PRO A 904 -2.05 -34.80 -14.66
N HIS A 905 -0.72 -34.73 -14.78
CA HIS A 905 0.18 -34.72 -13.62
C HIS A 905 -0.07 -33.54 -12.67
N ASN A 906 -0.47 -32.39 -13.22
CA ASN A 906 -0.80 -31.17 -12.49
C ASN A 906 -1.70 -30.27 -13.37
N GLY A 907 -2.31 -29.26 -12.76
CA GLY A 907 -3.17 -28.30 -13.47
C GLY A 907 -2.44 -27.46 -14.53
N TYR A 908 -1.13 -27.20 -14.39
CA TYR A 908 -0.34 -26.44 -15.36
C TYR A 908 -0.23 -27.14 -16.69
N ASP A 909 0.12 -28.44 -16.67
CA ASP A 909 0.23 -29.26 -17.86
C ASP A 909 -1.14 -29.46 -18.50
N ALA A 910 -2.20 -29.67 -17.70
CA ALA A 910 -3.58 -29.79 -18.18
C ALA A 910 -3.98 -28.59 -19.05
N LEU A 911 -3.78 -27.40 -18.49
CA LEU A 911 -4.05 -26.13 -19.13
C LEU A 911 -3.20 -25.91 -20.38
N GLN A 912 -1.89 -26.18 -20.31
CA GLN A 912 -0.97 -26.04 -21.44
C GLN A 912 -1.31 -26.97 -22.62
N MET A 913 -1.77 -28.18 -22.31
CA MET A 913 -2.24 -29.19 -23.25
C MET A 913 -3.54 -28.75 -23.92
N PHE A 914 -4.55 -28.33 -23.15
CA PHE A 914 -5.80 -27.83 -23.71
C PHE A 914 -5.62 -26.57 -24.57
N ASP A 915 -4.70 -25.67 -24.19
CA ASP A 915 -4.41 -24.45 -24.96
C ASP A 915 -3.82 -24.69 -26.35
N ARG A 916 -3.51 -25.95 -26.72
CA ARG A 916 -3.17 -26.31 -28.09
C ARG A 916 -4.38 -26.27 -29.03
N GLY A 917 -5.60 -26.33 -28.50
CA GLY A 917 -6.83 -26.22 -29.30
C GLY A 917 -6.93 -24.89 -30.05
N SER A 918 -7.12 -24.98 -31.37
CA SER A 918 -7.54 -23.92 -32.29
C SER A 918 -6.85 -22.55 -32.15
N ARG A 919 -5.72 -22.31 -32.83
CA ARG A 919 -5.07 -20.97 -32.84
C ARG A 919 -5.54 -20.05 -33.96
N ASP A 920 -6.37 -20.54 -34.86
CA ASP A 920 -7.04 -19.76 -35.91
C ASP A 920 -8.30 -19.03 -35.41
N GLY A 921 -8.72 -19.25 -34.16
CA GLY A 921 -9.89 -18.62 -33.54
C GLY A 921 -11.22 -19.34 -33.77
N LYS A 922 -11.25 -20.44 -34.54
CA LYS A 922 -12.45 -21.28 -34.71
C LYS A 922 -12.75 -22.11 -33.46
N LEU A 923 -13.91 -22.75 -33.39
CA LEU A 923 -14.26 -23.62 -32.25
C LEU A 923 -13.26 -24.80 -32.15
N ALA A 924 -12.82 -25.11 -30.93
CA ALA A 924 -12.12 -26.36 -30.61
C ALA A 924 -12.74 -27.02 -29.39
N LEU A 925 -12.62 -28.34 -29.32
CA LEU A 925 -13.16 -29.18 -28.27
C LEU A 925 -12.04 -29.88 -27.52
N CYS A 926 -11.94 -29.57 -26.24
CA CYS A 926 -10.93 -30.09 -25.32
C CYS A 926 -11.59 -31.07 -24.36
N THR A 927 -11.21 -32.35 -24.42
CA THR A 927 -11.87 -33.44 -23.67
C THR A 927 -10.91 -34.07 -22.66
N LEU A 928 -11.27 -34.08 -21.38
CA LEU A 928 -10.64 -34.92 -20.36
C LEU A 928 -11.33 -36.29 -20.33
N MET A 929 -10.57 -37.36 -20.48
CA MET A 929 -11.06 -38.72 -20.46
C MET A 929 -10.68 -39.41 -19.16
N LEU A 930 -11.68 -39.69 -18.33
CA LEU A 930 -11.51 -40.41 -17.08
C LEU A 930 -11.53 -41.92 -17.36
N LEU A 931 -10.45 -42.59 -17.01
CA LEU A 931 -10.30 -44.04 -17.19
C LEU A 931 -10.94 -44.78 -16.00
N LYS A 932 -11.66 -45.87 -16.31
CA LYS A 932 -12.28 -46.72 -15.28
C LYS A 932 -11.19 -47.28 -14.36
N ASN A 933 -11.31 -47.03 -13.06
CA ASN A 933 -10.36 -47.41 -12.00
C ASN A 933 -9.10 -46.54 -11.87
N GLU A 934 -9.05 -45.38 -12.52
CA GLU A 934 -7.96 -44.42 -12.32
C GLU A 934 -8.06 -43.79 -10.92
N ARG A 935 -6.97 -43.86 -10.14
CA ARG A 935 -6.89 -43.22 -8.81
C ARG A 935 -6.58 -41.74 -8.99
N VAL A 936 -7.32 -40.88 -8.29
CA VAL A 936 -7.03 -39.43 -8.26
C VAL A 936 -5.70 -39.23 -7.52
N PRO A 937 -4.65 -38.67 -8.16
CA PRO A 937 -3.32 -38.66 -7.56
C PRO A 937 -3.14 -37.72 -6.34
N HIS A 938 -4.10 -36.83 -6.05
CA HIS A 938 -3.88 -35.65 -5.21
C HIS A 938 -4.98 -35.29 -4.21
N LEU A 939 -5.89 -36.20 -3.86
CA LEU A 939 -6.88 -35.98 -2.78
C LEU A 939 -6.53 -36.89 -1.60
N SER A 940 -5.93 -36.35 -0.54
CA SER A 940 -6.02 -36.95 0.79
C SER A 940 -7.40 -36.63 1.38
N GLU A 941 -8.01 -37.57 2.09
CA GLU A 941 -9.41 -37.49 2.53
C GLU A 941 -9.70 -36.32 3.51
N ASP A 942 -8.67 -35.65 4.05
CA ASP A 942 -8.80 -34.71 5.17
C ASP A 942 -8.83 -33.21 4.79
N HIS A 943 -8.52 -32.80 3.55
CA HIS A 943 -8.30 -31.39 3.20
C HIS A 943 -8.95 -30.92 1.89
N ALA A 944 -10.20 -31.32 1.63
CA ALA A 944 -10.96 -30.72 0.54
C ALA A 944 -11.33 -29.26 0.87
N THR A 945 -10.56 -28.31 0.30
CA THR A 945 -11.01 -26.92 0.13
C THR A 945 -11.32 -26.67 -1.34
N ASP A 946 -12.22 -25.72 -1.64
CA ASP A 946 -12.81 -25.46 -2.97
C ASP A 946 -11.81 -25.10 -4.10
N LEU A 947 -10.50 -25.05 -3.83
CA LEU A 947 -9.43 -24.70 -4.78
C LEU A 947 -8.13 -25.51 -4.56
N ASP A 948 -8.21 -26.81 -4.29
CA ASP A 948 -7.01 -27.67 -4.25
C ASP A 948 -6.53 -28.05 -5.66
N MET A 949 -5.37 -27.53 -6.07
CA MET A 949 -4.68 -27.83 -7.34
C MET A 949 -3.69 -29.02 -7.20
N GLY A 950 -3.73 -29.74 -6.09
CA GLY A 950 -2.96 -30.96 -5.84
C GLY A 950 -1.54 -30.71 -5.32
N ARG A 951 -1.39 -29.88 -4.28
CA ARG A 951 -0.11 -29.73 -3.56
C ARG A 951 -0.30 -29.87 -2.06
N GLU A 952 0.24 -30.94 -1.49
CA GLU A 952 0.66 -30.92 -0.09
C GLU A 952 1.71 -29.81 0.08
N MET A 953 1.48 -28.86 1.00
CA MET A 953 2.45 -27.82 1.31
C MET A 953 3.77 -28.45 1.77
N MET A 954 4.80 -28.45 0.91
CA MET A 954 6.13 -28.89 1.31
C MET A 954 6.69 -27.92 2.37
N PRO A 955 7.16 -28.43 3.53
CA PRO A 955 7.92 -27.61 4.45
C PRO A 955 9.24 -27.19 3.79
N ILE A 956 9.47 -25.88 3.69
CA ILE A 956 10.74 -25.31 3.24
C ILE A 956 11.79 -25.66 4.31
N LYS A 957 12.51 -26.78 4.15
CA LYS A 957 13.71 -27.07 4.92
C LYS A 957 14.84 -26.17 4.42
N ASN A 958 15.10 -25.09 5.15
CA ASN A 958 16.33 -24.30 5.03
C ASN A 958 17.53 -25.13 5.51
N GLU A 959 17.99 -26.08 4.71
CA GLU A 959 19.33 -26.66 4.83
C GLU A 959 20.05 -26.50 3.49
N VAL A 960 20.61 -25.32 3.26
CA VAL A 960 21.72 -25.19 2.32
C VAL A 960 22.92 -25.85 2.99
N ARG A 961 23.08 -27.16 2.78
CA ARG A 961 24.37 -27.83 3.01
C ARG A 961 25.34 -27.28 1.97
N THR A 962 26.19 -26.35 2.39
CA THR A 962 27.47 -26.08 1.76
C THR A 962 28.26 -27.38 1.70
N LYS A 963 28.25 -28.06 0.54
CA LYS A 963 29.30 -29.02 0.21
C LYS A 963 30.31 -28.30 -0.65
N SER A 964 31.47 -28.06 -0.03
CA SER A 964 32.72 -27.75 -0.69
C SER A 964 33.01 -28.72 -1.85
N ARG A 965 33.20 -28.19 -3.05
CA ARG A 965 34.41 -28.41 -3.84
C ARG A 965 34.57 -27.31 -4.88
#